data_AF-A0A7K4LWD3-F1
#
_entry.id   AF-A0A7K4LWD3-F1
#
_cell.length_a   1.000
_cell.length_b   1.000
_cell.length_c   1.000
_cell.angle_alpha   90.00
_cell.angle_beta   90.00
_cell.angle_gamma   90.00
#
_symmetry.space_group_name_H-M   'P 1'
#
loop_
_entity.id
_entity.type
_entity.pdbx_description
1 polymer ?
#
loop_
_entity_poly.entity_id
_entity_poly.type
_entity_poly.pdbx_seq_one_letter_code
_entity_poly.pdbx_strand_id
1 'polypeptide(L)'
;LLLVLVYKIHIYTGSKLGAATDSNVYINLIGTRGDTGQRKLHRSKNNNVKFQHGQMDIFYIKAVSLGDLEKVLISHDGTGPGNGWFLEKIIIKHEEGKEAQEVVFPCNRWLDEYQDDGRTQRELPAESKYVITLYRQQWRVQVQTDEDSPEPKECKRTLVIYGSKGKSDDLLLPPQNPGYVCFLPRATDEFIVETGDVGDVYKIRVSCDDMPGFEGWHLKSFHIEELHTKQELNFDCSCWLSLTRGDRELVKEFPAVREDGKTLPVCKYVVSVHIGDRWGAETFANVWITLYGQRGDTGVRKLHTSLAKGRKFQRNKVDSFLVEAVSLAHLQKVVIQHDGEGYGAGMYLKMITVRESQDTDKEWVFPCCNWIDTHLGLCGTACEILTVGKRLISSPKLPEINIQLSGLWMMDITGSDLNNEGDPIHLSLIFYGDLNQKELPLQITGRAIQIKDELADIGSVYKVQVTGPHSKLKQPWHLDLLHMKHTGTNEEMYLAFDCWFNPNEDKCVELPALYADQEPLPVVEYSIHLHTGDLKKADATGEAYVCIQGERSNSGKRWLNSRNSLITFARGQVDMFKIKAVYLGKLNQVLVGFKSPKKDDWFLEKIVIKEDIYPFSTNIFVHNNWINKHSKKDFVEVIIPLKETSETFPLTKEFDMNSQGRWQMWVDCIYVPEDVPDIQVVIFGKKGKSSTQKVQNLNNNPFLLSVGDIGDITKVSFLLSCPCLGRGIKLQKLRLKDLDTKEDLGFCTEAQTLFGEDGSETVTELAAVRPDKTPLREVLYLISVHTGTLPASGTDAEVFITVFGEKGDSCRRRLRHSFFERGQVSRFELKAIDLGLLSQVLVEHSNVGYGAGWYLDQIIIHESGKTDGQYVFLCQQWLDSEIGDTQMKRMLR
;
A
#
# COMPACT_ATOMS: atom_id res chain seq x y z
N LEU A 1 -42.59 -44.88 -7.76
CA LEU A 1 -41.27 -44.75 -7.10
C LEU A 1 -41.05 -43.27 -6.86
N LEU A 2 -40.76 -42.85 -5.63
CA LEU A 2 -40.43 -41.45 -5.33
C LEU A 2 -39.09 -41.10 -6.01
N LEU A 3 -39.00 -39.91 -6.62
CA LEU A 3 -37.78 -39.41 -7.24
C LEU A 3 -36.67 -39.29 -6.19
N VAL A 4 -35.44 -39.64 -6.55
CA VAL A 4 -34.27 -39.39 -5.68
C VAL A 4 -33.79 -37.97 -5.94
N LEU A 5 -33.86 -37.12 -4.93
CA LEU A 5 -33.46 -35.72 -4.97
C LEU A 5 -32.15 -35.51 -4.20
N VAL A 6 -31.46 -34.42 -4.53
CA VAL A 6 -30.29 -33.96 -3.79
C VAL A 6 -30.69 -32.74 -2.96
N TYR A 7 -30.67 -32.88 -1.64
CA TYR A 7 -30.90 -31.78 -0.71
C TYR A 7 -29.57 -31.10 -0.40
N LYS A 8 -29.44 -29.83 -0.77
CA LYS A 8 -28.30 -28.98 -0.44
C LYS A 8 -28.59 -28.27 0.89
N ILE A 9 -27.74 -28.49 1.89
CA ILE A 9 -27.95 -28.05 3.27
C ILE A 9 -26.88 -27.03 3.59
N HIS A 10 -27.28 -25.80 3.91
CA HIS A 10 -26.41 -24.74 4.40
C HIS A 10 -26.61 -24.63 5.91
N ILE A 11 -25.53 -24.75 6.67
CA ILE A 11 -25.54 -24.64 8.12
C ILE A 11 -24.74 -23.40 8.52
N TYR A 12 -25.37 -22.52 9.30
CA TYR A 12 -24.75 -21.29 9.79
C TYR A 12 -24.42 -21.44 11.28
N THR A 13 -23.13 -21.54 11.59
CA THR A 13 -22.65 -21.46 12.97
C THR A 13 -22.55 -19.98 13.35
N GLY A 14 -23.17 -19.59 14.45
CA GLY A 14 -23.25 -18.17 14.79
C GLY A 14 -21.91 -17.58 15.26
N SER A 15 -21.88 -16.26 15.38
CA SER A 15 -20.66 -15.48 15.69
C SER A 15 -20.51 -15.14 17.19
N LYS A 16 -21.07 -15.98 18.08
CA LYS A 16 -20.87 -15.82 19.53
C LYS A 16 -19.55 -16.44 19.96
N LEU A 17 -18.88 -15.85 20.94
CA LEU A 17 -17.63 -16.41 21.48
C LEU A 17 -17.83 -17.88 21.93
N GLY A 18 -16.98 -18.79 21.45
CA GLY A 18 -17.09 -20.23 21.73
C GLY A 18 -18.13 -20.97 20.89
N ALA A 19 -18.71 -20.37 19.86
CA ALA A 19 -19.75 -20.98 19.04
C ALA A 19 -19.30 -22.18 18.18
N ALA A 20 -18.00 -22.38 17.99
CA ALA A 20 -17.46 -23.40 17.11
C ALA A 20 -17.56 -24.80 17.74
N THR A 21 -17.64 -25.85 16.90
CA THR A 21 -17.60 -27.23 17.39
C THR A 21 -16.72 -28.13 16.52
N ASP A 22 -16.02 -29.04 17.16
CA ASP A 22 -15.29 -30.17 16.57
C ASP A 22 -16.05 -31.49 16.69
N SER A 23 -17.17 -31.51 17.41
CA SER A 23 -18.04 -32.67 17.58
C SER A 23 -18.62 -33.15 16.25
N ASN A 24 -19.01 -34.44 16.19
CA ASN A 24 -19.69 -34.94 15.01
C ASN A 24 -21.13 -34.46 15.00
N VAL A 25 -21.49 -33.69 13.97
CA VAL A 25 -22.85 -33.19 13.76
C VAL A 25 -23.66 -34.16 12.90
N TYR A 26 -24.91 -34.38 13.30
CA TYR A 26 -25.88 -35.23 12.65
C TYR A 26 -27.17 -34.46 12.34
N ILE A 27 -27.78 -34.73 11.19
CA ILE A 27 -29.01 -34.10 10.74
C ILE A 27 -30.03 -35.15 10.26
N ASN A 28 -31.32 -34.94 10.53
CA ASN A 28 -32.42 -35.66 9.91
C ASN A 28 -33.41 -34.65 9.31
N LEU A 29 -33.68 -34.76 8.01
CA LEU A 29 -34.68 -33.94 7.32
C LEU A 29 -36.01 -34.67 7.34
N ILE A 30 -37.08 -33.98 7.77
CA ILE A 30 -38.41 -34.56 7.91
C ILE A 30 -39.38 -33.74 7.06
N GLY A 31 -40.03 -34.40 6.11
CA GLY A 31 -41.06 -33.80 5.27
C GLY A 31 -42.34 -34.64 5.22
N THR A 32 -43.34 -34.11 4.52
CA THR A 32 -44.68 -34.73 4.37
C THR A 32 -44.70 -36.16 3.83
N ARG A 33 -43.64 -36.60 3.12
CA ARG A 33 -43.53 -37.94 2.53
C ARG A 33 -42.55 -38.87 3.25
N GLY A 34 -41.99 -38.45 4.38
CA GLY A 34 -41.08 -39.25 5.20
C GLY A 34 -39.84 -38.48 5.66
N ASP A 35 -38.85 -39.20 6.16
CA ASP A 35 -37.60 -38.63 6.66
C ASP A 35 -36.35 -39.27 6.06
N THR A 36 -35.21 -38.58 6.20
CA THR A 36 -33.93 -39.08 5.67
C THR A 36 -33.24 -40.12 6.55
N GLY A 37 -33.73 -40.34 7.77
CA GLY A 37 -32.95 -40.89 8.87
C GLY A 37 -31.81 -39.96 9.31
N GLN A 38 -31.11 -40.33 10.37
CA GLN A 38 -29.97 -39.56 10.88
C GLN A 38 -28.77 -39.66 9.92
N ARG A 39 -28.24 -38.51 9.47
CA ARG A 39 -27.12 -38.40 8.53
C ARG A 39 -25.97 -37.62 9.16
N LYS A 40 -24.77 -38.20 9.15
CA LYS A 40 -23.56 -37.56 9.66
C LYS A 40 -22.98 -36.55 8.66
N LEU A 41 -22.77 -35.32 9.10
CA LEU A 41 -22.24 -34.20 8.29
C LEU A 41 -20.71 -34.16 8.32
N HIS A 42 -20.10 -35.11 7.62
CA HIS A 42 -18.67 -35.38 7.72
C HIS A 42 -17.79 -34.64 6.69
N ARG A 43 -18.35 -34.24 5.54
CA ARG A 43 -17.62 -33.57 4.45
C ARG A 43 -18.37 -32.33 3.98
N SER A 44 -17.90 -31.16 4.41
CA SER A 44 -18.38 -29.87 3.90
C SER A 44 -17.81 -29.65 2.49
N LYS A 45 -18.60 -29.02 1.61
CA LYS A 45 -18.22 -28.77 0.21
C LYS A 45 -17.31 -27.55 0.09
N ASN A 46 -17.50 -26.55 0.94
CA ASN A 46 -16.83 -25.25 0.85
C ASN A 46 -15.70 -25.07 1.88
N ASN A 47 -15.65 -25.88 2.94
CA ASN A 47 -14.64 -25.74 3.98
C ASN A 47 -13.97 -27.07 4.36
N ASN A 48 -12.67 -27.04 4.63
CA ASN A 48 -11.90 -28.20 5.11
C ASN A 48 -12.14 -28.45 6.61
N VAL A 49 -12.23 -27.37 7.40
CA VAL A 49 -12.60 -27.39 8.82
C VAL A 49 -14.04 -26.89 8.94
N LYS A 50 -14.89 -27.68 9.60
CA LYS A 50 -16.35 -27.50 9.65
C LYS A 50 -16.76 -26.77 10.94
N PHE A 51 -17.92 -26.13 10.92
CA PHE A 51 -18.64 -25.58 12.08
C PHE A 51 -17.81 -24.61 12.93
N GLN A 52 -17.02 -23.76 12.27
CA GLN A 52 -16.23 -22.71 12.91
C GLN A 52 -17.08 -21.47 13.23
N HIS A 53 -16.55 -20.64 14.11
CA HIS A 53 -17.21 -19.42 14.57
C HIS A 53 -17.59 -18.49 13.41
N GLY A 54 -18.88 -18.17 13.27
CA GLY A 54 -19.40 -17.32 12.19
C GLY A 54 -19.36 -17.96 10.78
N GLN A 55 -19.08 -19.25 10.68
CA GLN A 55 -18.90 -19.96 9.42
C GLN A 55 -20.22 -20.51 8.85
N MET A 56 -20.31 -20.54 7.52
CA MET A 56 -21.33 -21.29 6.78
C MET A 56 -20.73 -22.56 6.15
N ASP A 57 -21.34 -23.72 6.39
CA ASP A 57 -20.95 -25.00 5.79
C ASP A 57 -22.03 -25.57 4.88
N ILE A 58 -21.61 -26.16 3.75
CA ILE A 58 -22.51 -26.72 2.73
C ILE A 58 -22.36 -28.24 2.66
N PHE A 59 -23.47 -28.96 2.80
CA PHE A 59 -23.55 -30.43 2.68
C PHE A 59 -24.58 -30.86 1.64
N TYR A 60 -24.43 -32.10 1.14
CA TYR A 60 -25.39 -32.72 0.22
C TYR A 60 -25.88 -34.04 0.78
N ILE A 61 -27.20 -34.20 0.82
CA ILE A 61 -27.86 -35.46 1.20
C ILE A 61 -28.69 -35.93 0.01
N LYS A 62 -28.47 -37.16 -0.43
CA LYS A 62 -29.32 -37.83 -1.43
C LYS A 62 -30.40 -38.63 -0.70
N ALA A 63 -31.66 -38.35 -0.98
CA ALA A 63 -32.80 -39.08 -0.44
C ALA A 63 -33.95 -39.08 -1.45
N VAL A 64 -34.97 -39.90 -1.22
CA VAL A 64 -36.22 -39.79 -1.99
C VAL A 64 -36.89 -38.42 -1.76
N SER A 65 -37.80 -38.02 -2.65
CA SER A 65 -38.63 -36.83 -2.46
C SER A 65 -39.36 -36.95 -1.11
N LEU A 66 -39.06 -36.02 -0.20
CA LEU A 66 -39.66 -35.92 1.13
C LEU A 66 -40.93 -35.06 1.08
N GLY A 67 -41.30 -34.57 -0.12
CA GLY A 67 -42.31 -33.53 -0.31
C GLY A 67 -41.93 -32.26 0.44
N ASP A 68 -42.93 -31.54 0.93
CA ASP A 68 -42.70 -30.33 1.69
C ASP A 68 -41.95 -30.65 2.99
N LEU A 69 -40.80 -30.00 3.19
CA LEU A 69 -40.04 -30.11 4.44
C LEU A 69 -40.80 -29.38 5.55
N GLU A 70 -40.96 -30.06 6.68
CA GLU A 70 -41.70 -29.56 7.84
C GLU A 70 -40.76 -29.21 8.98
N LYS A 71 -39.74 -30.04 9.20
CA LYS A 71 -38.79 -29.87 10.31
C LYS A 71 -37.44 -30.52 10.05
N VAL A 72 -36.45 -30.07 10.81
CA VAL A 72 -35.09 -30.61 10.83
C VAL A 72 -34.74 -30.99 12.26
N LEU A 73 -34.19 -32.18 12.44
CA LEU A 73 -33.61 -32.60 13.70
C LEU A 73 -32.09 -32.55 13.58
N ILE A 74 -31.44 -31.70 14.38
CA ILE A 74 -30.00 -31.46 14.34
C ILE A 74 -29.41 -31.78 15.72
N SER A 75 -28.28 -32.49 15.76
CA SER A 75 -27.59 -32.85 17.00
C SER A 75 -26.07 -32.97 16.82
N HIS A 76 -25.34 -32.97 17.92
CA HIS A 76 -23.92 -33.36 17.95
C HIS A 76 -23.65 -34.36 19.09
N ASP A 77 -22.53 -35.08 19.02
CA ASP A 77 -22.19 -36.15 19.97
C ASP A 77 -21.27 -35.71 21.14
N GLY A 78 -20.97 -34.42 21.26
CA GLY A 78 -20.15 -33.88 22.35
C GLY A 78 -18.72 -34.41 22.42
N THR A 79 -18.17 -34.89 21.30
CA THR A 79 -16.80 -35.41 21.23
C THR A 79 -15.80 -34.29 20.93
N GLY A 80 -15.21 -33.68 21.97
CA GLY A 80 -14.18 -32.64 21.85
C GLY A 80 -13.96 -31.81 23.14
N PRO A 81 -12.93 -30.94 23.22
CA PRO A 81 -12.81 -29.95 24.28
C PRO A 81 -13.65 -28.69 23.94
N GLY A 82 -14.60 -28.32 24.81
CA GLY A 82 -15.44 -27.11 24.62
C GLY A 82 -16.75 -27.38 23.87
N ASN A 83 -17.52 -28.37 24.32
CA ASN A 83 -18.65 -29.01 23.62
C ASN A 83 -19.92 -28.16 23.37
N GLY A 84 -19.81 -26.84 23.30
CA GLY A 84 -20.92 -25.96 22.95
C GLY A 84 -20.93 -25.59 21.48
N TRP A 85 -22.04 -25.79 20.78
CA TRP A 85 -22.20 -25.34 19.40
C TRP A 85 -23.34 -24.32 19.31
N PHE A 86 -23.04 -23.07 18.94
CA PHE A 86 -24.11 -22.08 18.72
C PHE A 86 -24.57 -22.11 17.27
N LEU A 87 -25.73 -22.72 17.03
CA LEU A 87 -26.33 -22.82 15.70
C LEU A 87 -27.26 -21.61 15.45
N GLU A 88 -26.98 -20.83 14.41
CA GLU A 88 -27.80 -19.69 14.01
C GLU A 88 -29.04 -20.16 13.24
N LYS A 89 -28.86 -20.87 12.12
CA LYS A 89 -29.94 -21.37 11.26
C LYS A 89 -29.46 -22.43 10.28
N ILE A 90 -30.41 -23.16 9.70
CA ILE A 90 -30.19 -24.12 8.59
C ILE A 90 -31.06 -23.70 7.40
N ILE A 91 -30.49 -23.72 6.19
CA ILE A 91 -31.23 -23.49 4.94
C ILE A 91 -31.12 -24.72 4.06
N ILE A 92 -32.23 -25.24 3.58
CA ILE A 92 -32.27 -26.42 2.72
C ILE A 92 -32.83 -26.05 1.35
N LYS A 93 -32.08 -26.37 0.31
CA LYS A 93 -32.46 -26.18 -1.09
C LYS A 93 -32.58 -27.51 -1.80
N HIS A 94 -33.65 -27.72 -2.54
CA HIS A 94 -33.83 -28.89 -3.39
C HIS A 94 -34.71 -28.56 -4.61
N GLU A 95 -34.57 -29.36 -5.65
CA GLU A 95 -35.31 -29.21 -6.90
C GLU A 95 -36.21 -30.44 -7.10
N GLU A 96 -37.51 -30.23 -7.28
CA GLU A 96 -38.47 -31.27 -7.65
C GLU A 96 -39.14 -30.85 -8.97
N GLY A 97 -38.70 -31.44 -10.10
CA GLY A 97 -39.17 -31.06 -11.42
C GLY A 97 -38.63 -29.70 -11.89
N LYS A 98 -39.53 -28.76 -12.23
CA LYS A 98 -39.20 -27.37 -12.63
C LYS A 98 -39.24 -26.38 -11.46
N GLU A 99 -39.51 -26.85 -10.26
CA GLU A 99 -39.63 -26.02 -9.06
C GLU A 99 -38.41 -26.19 -8.18
N ALA A 100 -37.77 -25.08 -7.83
CA ALA A 100 -36.76 -25.05 -6.78
C ALA A 100 -37.42 -24.58 -5.49
N GLN A 101 -37.21 -25.34 -4.41
CA GLN A 101 -37.70 -25.02 -3.09
C GLN A 101 -36.53 -24.64 -2.18
N GLU A 102 -36.71 -23.54 -1.44
CA GLU A 102 -35.81 -23.11 -0.38
C GLU A 102 -36.59 -22.98 0.93
N VAL A 103 -36.11 -23.67 1.96
CA VAL A 103 -36.75 -23.72 3.28
C VAL A 103 -35.75 -23.34 4.37
N VAL A 104 -36.14 -22.41 5.23
CA VAL A 104 -35.33 -21.89 6.33
C VAL A 104 -35.80 -22.46 7.68
N PHE A 105 -34.83 -22.91 8.48
CA PHE A 105 -35.01 -23.45 9.83
C PHE A 105 -34.17 -22.62 10.82
N PRO A 106 -34.75 -21.61 11.47
CA PRO A 106 -34.03 -20.79 12.46
C PRO A 106 -33.70 -21.60 13.73
N CYS A 107 -32.59 -21.29 14.39
CA CYS A 107 -32.22 -21.91 15.66
C CYS A 107 -31.84 -20.85 16.72
N ASN A 108 -30.82 -20.04 16.45
CA ASN A 108 -30.27 -18.98 17.31
C ASN A 108 -30.05 -19.40 18.78
N ARG A 109 -29.60 -20.64 19.00
CA ARG A 109 -29.46 -21.23 20.34
C ARG A 109 -28.22 -22.11 20.45
N TRP A 110 -27.77 -22.31 21.70
CA TRP A 110 -26.68 -23.24 21.98
C TRP A 110 -27.16 -24.68 21.92
N LEU A 111 -26.37 -25.56 21.33
CA LEU A 111 -26.43 -27.00 21.50
C LEU A 111 -25.24 -27.35 22.41
N ASP A 112 -25.48 -27.37 23.71
CA ASP A 112 -24.45 -27.49 24.76
C ASP A 112 -25.12 -28.08 26.01
N GLU A 113 -24.42 -28.95 26.74
CA GLU A 113 -24.91 -29.52 28.01
C GLU A 113 -24.85 -28.52 29.16
N TYR A 114 -24.00 -27.49 29.06
CA TYR A 114 -23.71 -26.52 30.12
C TYR A 114 -24.20 -25.09 29.81
N GLN A 115 -24.72 -24.83 28.60
CA GLN A 115 -25.25 -23.53 28.20
C GLN A 115 -26.71 -23.62 27.74
N ASP A 116 -27.40 -22.49 27.78
CA ASP A 116 -28.81 -22.34 27.36
C ASP A 116 -29.74 -23.32 28.09
N ASP A 117 -30.33 -24.30 27.40
CA ASP A 117 -31.26 -25.29 27.97
C ASP A 117 -30.63 -26.67 28.24
N GLY A 118 -29.30 -26.80 28.12
CA GLY A 118 -28.57 -28.03 28.40
C GLY A 118 -28.78 -29.15 27.37
N ARG A 119 -29.30 -28.83 26.17
CA ARG A 119 -29.61 -29.82 25.13
C ARG A 119 -28.62 -29.75 23.98
N THR A 120 -28.10 -30.90 23.55
CA THR A 120 -27.20 -31.06 22.38
C THR A 120 -27.95 -31.45 21.10
N GLN A 121 -29.28 -31.46 21.15
CA GLN A 121 -30.17 -31.78 20.02
C GLN A 121 -31.34 -30.81 19.98
N ARG A 122 -31.70 -30.37 18.76
CA ARG A 122 -32.86 -29.50 18.52
C ARG A 122 -33.71 -30.00 17.36
N GLU A 123 -35.02 -29.86 17.52
CA GLU A 123 -36.00 -29.97 16.45
C GLU A 123 -36.37 -28.54 16.02
N LEU A 124 -36.13 -28.22 14.75
CA LEU A 124 -36.34 -26.90 14.17
C LEU A 124 -37.51 -26.98 13.18
N PRO A 125 -38.62 -26.25 13.39
CA PRO A 125 -39.70 -26.18 12.43
C PRO A 125 -39.33 -25.29 11.23
N ALA A 126 -39.93 -25.55 10.07
CA ALA A 126 -39.80 -24.70 8.90
C ALA A 126 -40.51 -23.34 9.12
N GLU A 127 -39.80 -22.22 8.91
CA GLU A 127 -40.34 -20.88 9.14
C GLU A 127 -40.81 -20.20 7.83
N SER A 128 -40.16 -20.47 6.71
CA SER A 128 -40.50 -19.85 5.42
C SER A 128 -40.27 -20.85 4.28
N LYS A 129 -41.27 -21.02 3.42
CA LYS A 129 -41.21 -21.84 2.20
C LYS A 129 -41.27 -20.91 0.99
N TYR A 130 -40.18 -20.83 0.23
CA TYR A 130 -40.18 -20.16 -1.07
C TYR A 130 -40.32 -21.23 -2.16
N VAL A 131 -41.45 -21.22 -2.85
CA VAL A 131 -41.63 -21.99 -4.10
C VAL A 131 -41.21 -21.08 -5.25
N ILE A 132 -40.06 -21.37 -5.84
CA ILE A 132 -39.58 -20.64 -7.02
C ILE A 132 -40.01 -21.45 -8.25
N THR A 133 -41.03 -20.96 -8.96
CA THR A 133 -41.37 -21.46 -10.29
C THR A 133 -40.28 -20.97 -11.26
N LEU A 134 -39.34 -21.84 -11.63
CA LEU A 134 -38.27 -21.48 -12.57
C LEU A 134 -38.84 -21.47 -13.99
N TYR A 135 -39.17 -20.29 -14.51
CA TYR A 135 -39.24 -20.09 -15.96
C TYR A 135 -37.81 -20.15 -16.49
N ARG A 136 -37.38 -21.33 -16.92
CA ARG A 136 -36.11 -21.48 -17.62
C ARG A 136 -36.25 -20.87 -19.01
N GLN A 137 -35.51 -19.79 -19.25
CA GLN A 137 -35.38 -19.22 -20.59
C GLN A 137 -34.35 -20.07 -21.35
N GLN A 138 -34.70 -20.45 -22.58
CA GLN A 138 -33.78 -21.17 -23.46
C GLN A 138 -33.33 -20.21 -24.55
N TRP A 139 -32.03 -20.07 -24.71
CA TRP A 139 -31.41 -19.18 -25.67
C TRP A 139 -30.68 -19.99 -26.72
N ARG A 140 -30.98 -19.72 -27.99
CA ARG A 140 -30.11 -20.09 -29.10
C ARG A 140 -29.02 -19.03 -29.22
N VAL A 141 -27.77 -19.45 -29.19
CA VAL A 141 -26.59 -18.58 -29.22
C VAL A 141 -25.76 -18.96 -30.44
N GLN A 142 -25.64 -18.05 -31.40
CA GLN A 142 -24.79 -18.18 -32.57
C GLN A 142 -23.56 -17.28 -32.40
N VAL A 143 -22.37 -17.86 -32.57
CA VAL A 143 -21.10 -17.18 -32.34
C VAL A 143 -20.29 -17.21 -33.62
N GLN A 144 -19.87 -16.04 -34.11
CA GLN A 144 -19.01 -15.93 -35.27
C GLN A 144 -17.57 -15.64 -34.84
N THR A 145 -16.63 -16.47 -35.33
CA THR A 145 -15.19 -16.29 -35.12
C THR A 145 -14.57 -15.62 -36.35
N ASP A 146 -13.68 -14.64 -36.14
CA ASP A 146 -13.05 -13.90 -37.23
C ASP A 146 -11.97 -14.72 -37.95
N GLU A 147 -11.55 -14.27 -39.14
CA GLU A 147 -10.68 -15.02 -40.05
C GLU A 147 -9.20 -15.09 -39.63
N ASP A 148 -8.75 -14.09 -38.88
CA ASP A 148 -7.40 -13.94 -38.34
C ASP A 148 -7.24 -14.59 -36.95
N SER A 149 -8.30 -15.23 -36.43
CA SER A 149 -8.23 -16.04 -35.22
C SER A 149 -7.28 -17.26 -35.43
N PRO A 150 -6.48 -17.65 -34.41
CA PRO A 150 -5.71 -18.89 -34.45
C PRO A 150 -6.62 -20.12 -34.45
N GLU A 151 -6.06 -21.29 -34.78
CA GLU A 151 -6.77 -22.56 -34.60
C GLU A 151 -7.15 -22.77 -33.11
N PRO A 152 -8.38 -23.22 -32.84
CA PRO A 152 -8.91 -23.33 -31.48
C PRO A 152 -8.17 -24.41 -30.69
N LYS A 153 -7.50 -24.00 -29.60
CA LYS A 153 -6.96 -24.89 -28.55
C LYS A 153 -7.97 -25.12 -27.44
N GLU A 154 -7.71 -26.12 -26.58
CA GLU A 154 -8.50 -26.40 -25.38
C GLU A 154 -8.49 -25.18 -24.43
N CYS A 155 -9.56 -24.39 -24.49
CA CYS A 155 -9.83 -23.25 -23.63
C CYS A 155 -11.35 -23.15 -23.46
N LYS A 156 -11.80 -22.96 -22.20
CA LYS A 156 -13.22 -22.77 -21.93
C LYS A 156 -13.64 -21.36 -22.32
N ARG A 157 -14.77 -21.28 -23.02
CA ARG A 157 -15.43 -20.03 -23.38
C ARG A 157 -16.76 -19.97 -22.65
N THR A 158 -16.94 -18.88 -21.92
CA THR A 158 -18.08 -18.69 -21.03
C THR A 158 -18.85 -17.45 -21.46
N LEU A 159 -20.17 -17.56 -21.50
CA LEU A 159 -21.13 -16.48 -21.70
C LEU A 159 -21.90 -16.25 -20.40
N VAL A 160 -22.12 -14.99 -20.03
CA VAL A 160 -23.06 -14.60 -18.98
C VAL A 160 -24.01 -13.55 -19.51
N ILE A 161 -25.29 -13.78 -19.31
CA ILE A 161 -26.36 -12.88 -19.77
C ILE A 161 -26.88 -12.10 -18.56
N TYR A 162 -26.94 -10.77 -18.68
CA TYR A 162 -27.41 -9.87 -17.63
C TYR A 162 -28.70 -9.18 -18.08
N GLY A 163 -29.71 -9.20 -17.21
CA GLY A 163 -30.98 -8.52 -17.46
C GLY A 163 -31.60 -7.92 -16.20
N SER A 164 -32.79 -7.33 -16.36
CA SER A 164 -33.46 -6.54 -15.31
C SER A 164 -33.76 -7.32 -14.02
N LYS A 165 -33.76 -8.66 -14.04
CA LYS A 165 -33.99 -9.52 -12.87
C LYS A 165 -32.74 -10.17 -12.30
N GLY A 166 -31.56 -9.89 -12.87
CA GLY A 166 -30.28 -10.42 -12.38
C GLY A 166 -29.36 -10.85 -13.53
N LYS A 167 -28.57 -11.90 -13.28
CA LYS A 167 -27.68 -12.48 -14.28
C LYS A 167 -27.82 -14.00 -14.32
N SER A 168 -27.46 -14.60 -15.44
CA SER A 168 -27.30 -16.05 -15.54
C SER A 168 -26.09 -16.54 -14.74
N ASP A 169 -26.01 -17.85 -14.54
CA ASP A 169 -24.76 -18.52 -14.20
C ASP A 169 -23.75 -18.43 -15.37
N ASP A 170 -22.54 -18.92 -15.14
CA ASP A 170 -21.49 -19.06 -16.16
C ASP A 170 -21.88 -20.13 -17.20
N LEU A 171 -22.36 -19.70 -18.37
CA LEU A 171 -22.82 -20.58 -19.45
C LEU A 171 -21.61 -20.99 -20.30
N LEU A 172 -21.17 -22.23 -20.14
CA LEU A 172 -20.13 -22.81 -21.00
C LEU A 172 -20.68 -23.02 -22.41
N LEU A 173 -19.85 -22.78 -23.43
CA LEU A 173 -20.17 -23.01 -24.84
C LEU A 173 -19.40 -24.22 -25.41
N PRO A 174 -19.76 -25.47 -25.03
CA PRO A 174 -19.09 -26.67 -25.50
C PRO A 174 -19.59 -27.09 -26.90
N PRO A 175 -18.81 -27.87 -27.65
CA PRO A 175 -19.28 -28.45 -28.90
C PRO A 175 -20.51 -29.33 -28.65
N GLN A 176 -21.58 -29.12 -29.41
CA GLN A 176 -22.82 -29.90 -29.28
C GLN A 176 -22.63 -31.38 -29.67
N ASN A 177 -21.69 -31.66 -30.59
CA ASN A 177 -21.42 -33.00 -31.11
C ASN A 177 -20.01 -33.46 -30.71
N PRO A 178 -19.84 -34.68 -30.19
CA PRO A 178 -18.52 -35.23 -29.88
C PRO A 178 -17.61 -35.26 -31.13
N GLY A 179 -16.42 -34.67 -31.03
CA GLY A 179 -15.44 -34.58 -32.13
C GLY A 179 -15.62 -33.38 -33.06
N TYR A 180 -16.68 -32.58 -32.90
CA TYR A 180 -16.81 -31.31 -33.60
C TYR A 180 -15.95 -30.23 -32.92
N VAL A 181 -15.16 -29.50 -33.71
CA VAL A 181 -14.26 -28.45 -33.22
C VAL A 181 -14.93 -27.10 -33.44
N CYS A 182 -15.39 -26.46 -32.37
CA CYS A 182 -15.97 -25.11 -32.40
C CYS A 182 -14.88 -24.03 -32.43
N PHE A 183 -15.29 -22.82 -32.83
CA PHE A 183 -14.49 -21.59 -32.85
C PHE A 183 -13.34 -21.62 -33.85
N LEU A 184 -13.54 -22.31 -34.97
CA LEU A 184 -12.61 -22.26 -36.10
C LEU A 184 -12.63 -20.89 -36.77
N PRO A 185 -11.52 -20.45 -37.39
CA PRO A 185 -11.49 -19.18 -38.11
C PRO A 185 -12.57 -19.14 -39.20
N ARG A 186 -13.32 -18.03 -39.29
CA ARG A 186 -14.50 -17.84 -40.16
C ARG A 186 -15.73 -18.70 -39.84
N ALA A 187 -15.70 -19.54 -38.80
CA ALA A 187 -16.84 -20.39 -38.47
C ALA A 187 -17.95 -19.63 -37.73
N THR A 188 -19.18 -20.10 -37.92
CA THR A 188 -20.35 -19.75 -37.10
C THR A 188 -20.81 -21.00 -36.37
N ASP A 189 -20.72 -20.97 -35.04
CA ASP A 189 -21.10 -22.08 -34.18
C ASP A 189 -22.38 -21.77 -33.42
N GLU A 190 -23.27 -22.75 -33.29
CA GLU A 190 -24.55 -22.60 -32.59
C GLU A 190 -24.55 -23.40 -31.28
N PHE A 191 -25.13 -22.83 -30.23
CA PHE A 191 -25.29 -23.41 -28.89
C PHE A 191 -26.73 -23.19 -28.40
N ILE A 192 -27.27 -24.14 -27.65
CA ILE A 192 -28.51 -23.94 -26.88
C ILE A 192 -28.13 -23.90 -25.40
N VAL A 193 -28.41 -22.79 -24.75
CA VAL A 193 -28.09 -22.56 -23.33
C VAL A 193 -29.37 -22.27 -22.54
N GLU A 194 -29.41 -22.73 -21.29
CA GLU A 194 -30.53 -22.47 -20.38
C GLU A 194 -30.13 -21.44 -19.32
N THR A 195 -30.99 -20.46 -19.08
CA THR A 195 -30.83 -19.49 -17.99
C THR A 195 -32.05 -19.52 -17.08
N GLY A 196 -31.91 -18.97 -15.87
CA GLY A 196 -33.08 -18.47 -15.14
C GLY A 196 -33.74 -17.31 -15.87
N ASP A 197 -34.84 -16.81 -15.33
CA ASP A 197 -35.49 -15.59 -15.82
C ASP A 197 -34.60 -14.36 -15.53
N VAL A 198 -33.82 -13.95 -16.53
CA VAL A 198 -32.93 -12.78 -16.42
C VAL A 198 -33.69 -11.47 -16.66
N GLY A 199 -34.96 -11.51 -17.07
CA GLY A 199 -35.70 -10.33 -17.49
C GLY A 199 -35.14 -9.69 -18.76
N ASP A 200 -35.25 -8.37 -18.88
CA ASP A 200 -34.83 -7.64 -20.08
C ASP A 200 -33.32 -7.54 -20.14
N VAL A 201 -32.71 -8.21 -21.12
CA VAL A 201 -31.25 -8.27 -21.27
C VAL A 201 -30.69 -6.87 -21.59
N TYR A 202 -29.69 -6.43 -20.83
CA TYR A 202 -29.02 -5.15 -21.05
C TYR A 202 -27.52 -5.27 -21.33
N LYS A 203 -26.89 -6.41 -21.02
CA LYS A 203 -25.51 -6.70 -21.43
C LYS A 203 -25.23 -8.21 -21.46
N ILE A 204 -24.20 -8.59 -22.19
CA ILE A 204 -23.57 -9.90 -22.08
C ILE A 204 -22.11 -9.74 -21.65
N ARG A 205 -21.56 -10.75 -20.98
CA ARG A 205 -20.13 -10.90 -20.69
C ARG A 205 -19.62 -12.18 -21.33
N VAL A 206 -18.51 -12.07 -22.04
CA VAL A 206 -17.83 -13.19 -22.69
C VAL A 206 -16.44 -13.31 -22.09
N SER A 207 -16.02 -14.52 -21.72
CA SER A 207 -14.71 -14.76 -21.13
C SER A 207 -14.05 -16.04 -21.63
N CYS A 208 -12.71 -16.04 -21.63
CA CYS A 208 -11.87 -17.21 -21.90
C CYS A 208 -10.98 -17.51 -20.70
N ASP A 209 -10.73 -18.80 -20.44
CA ASP A 209 -9.77 -19.22 -19.41
C ASP A 209 -8.32 -18.97 -19.86
N ASP A 210 -7.47 -18.59 -18.91
CA ASP A 210 -6.03 -18.37 -19.11
C ASP A 210 -5.27 -19.71 -19.11
N MET A 211 -5.15 -20.33 -20.28
CA MET A 211 -4.46 -21.61 -20.45
C MET A 211 -3.07 -21.45 -21.09
N PRO A 212 -2.03 -22.18 -20.63
CA PRO A 212 -0.71 -22.14 -21.24
C PRO A 212 -0.76 -22.45 -22.74
N GLY A 213 -0.19 -21.55 -23.56
CA GLY A 213 -0.14 -21.71 -25.02
C GLY A 213 -1.41 -21.26 -25.76
N PHE A 214 -2.40 -20.69 -25.07
CA PHE A 214 -3.53 -20.02 -25.72
C PHE A 214 -3.08 -18.70 -26.37
N GLU A 215 -3.25 -18.59 -27.69
CA GLU A 215 -2.79 -17.43 -28.47
C GLU A 215 -3.83 -16.30 -28.58
N GLY A 216 -5.06 -16.57 -28.12
CA GLY A 216 -6.20 -15.66 -28.17
C GLY A 216 -7.32 -16.15 -29.08
N TRP A 217 -8.49 -15.53 -28.94
CA TRP A 217 -9.66 -15.75 -29.79
C TRP A 217 -10.15 -14.40 -30.34
N HIS A 218 -10.24 -14.28 -31.67
CA HIS A 218 -10.85 -13.09 -32.28
C HIS A 218 -12.35 -13.32 -32.45
N LEU A 219 -13.12 -12.73 -31.54
CA LEU A 219 -14.57 -12.80 -31.56
C LEU A 219 -15.12 -11.73 -32.49
N LYS A 220 -15.87 -12.16 -33.52
CA LYS A 220 -16.51 -11.26 -34.47
C LYS A 220 -17.87 -10.78 -33.97
N SER A 221 -18.79 -11.70 -33.68
CA SER A 221 -20.14 -11.33 -33.23
C SER A 221 -20.85 -12.44 -32.47
N PHE A 222 -21.88 -12.04 -31.70
CA PHE A 222 -22.87 -12.91 -31.08
C PHE A 222 -24.26 -12.56 -31.61
N HIS A 223 -25.04 -13.57 -31.97
CA HIS A 223 -26.49 -13.47 -32.18
C HIS A 223 -27.19 -14.39 -31.19
N ILE A 224 -28.05 -13.85 -30.33
CA ILE A 224 -28.80 -14.64 -29.35
C ILE A 224 -30.30 -14.47 -29.56
N GLU A 225 -31.04 -15.58 -29.52
CA GLU A 225 -32.50 -15.65 -29.69
C GLU A 225 -33.10 -16.38 -28.49
N GLU A 226 -34.02 -15.75 -27.75
CA GLU A 226 -34.82 -16.45 -26.75
C GLU A 226 -35.93 -17.26 -27.44
N LEU A 227 -35.94 -18.57 -27.22
CA LEU A 227 -36.69 -19.50 -28.06
C LEU A 227 -38.21 -19.41 -27.89
N HIS A 228 -38.73 -18.90 -26.76
CA HIS A 228 -40.17 -18.81 -26.49
C HIS A 228 -40.78 -17.49 -26.97
N THR A 229 -40.16 -16.39 -26.58
CA THR A 229 -40.56 -15.00 -26.87
C THR A 229 -40.11 -14.55 -28.26
N LYS A 230 -39.15 -15.27 -28.86
CA LYS A 230 -38.53 -14.90 -30.15
C LYS A 230 -37.83 -13.55 -30.10
N GLN A 231 -37.37 -13.13 -28.92
CA GLN A 231 -36.54 -11.95 -28.77
C GLN A 231 -35.14 -12.24 -29.32
N GLU A 232 -34.69 -11.43 -30.29
CA GLU A 232 -33.36 -11.51 -30.89
C GLU A 232 -32.49 -10.33 -30.46
N LEU A 233 -31.23 -10.60 -30.13
CA LEU A 233 -30.23 -9.61 -29.77
C LEU A 233 -28.93 -9.88 -30.52
N ASN A 234 -28.41 -8.84 -31.16
CA ASN A 234 -27.18 -8.88 -31.94
C ASN A 234 -26.09 -8.06 -31.23
N PHE A 235 -24.91 -8.64 -31.12
CA PHE A 235 -23.72 -8.00 -30.56
C PHE A 235 -22.60 -8.06 -31.59
N ASP A 236 -22.26 -6.90 -32.14
CA ASP A 236 -21.05 -6.74 -32.96
C ASP A 236 -19.88 -6.49 -32.01
N CYS A 237 -18.95 -7.44 -31.95
CA CYS A 237 -17.88 -7.46 -30.96
C CYS A 237 -16.55 -7.02 -31.59
N SER A 238 -16.18 -7.67 -32.70
CA SER A 238 -14.97 -7.43 -33.49
C SER A 238 -13.73 -7.14 -32.62
N CYS A 239 -13.43 -8.05 -31.67
CA CYS A 239 -12.39 -7.83 -30.66
C CYS A 239 -11.63 -9.11 -30.25
N TRP A 240 -10.41 -8.91 -29.78
CA TRP A 240 -9.54 -9.97 -29.28
C TRP A 240 -9.80 -10.27 -27.81
N LEU A 241 -9.98 -11.56 -27.48
CA LEU A 241 -9.84 -12.09 -26.12
C LEU A 241 -8.48 -12.80 -26.03
N SER A 242 -7.45 -12.08 -25.58
CA SER A 242 -6.06 -12.55 -25.55
C SER A 242 -5.27 -11.75 -24.51
N LEU A 243 -4.25 -12.35 -23.88
CA LEU A 243 -3.30 -11.61 -23.02
C LEU A 243 -2.10 -11.02 -23.80
N THR A 244 -1.90 -11.44 -25.06
CA THR A 244 -0.76 -11.02 -25.88
C THR A 244 -1.14 -10.10 -27.04
N ARG A 245 -2.40 -10.13 -27.47
CA ARG A 245 -2.96 -9.33 -28.57
C ARG A 245 -4.03 -8.37 -28.08
N GLY A 246 -4.43 -7.42 -28.94
CA GLY A 246 -5.47 -6.46 -28.64
C GLY A 246 -5.16 -5.62 -27.40
N ASP A 247 -6.15 -5.48 -26.52
CA ASP A 247 -6.04 -4.75 -25.25
C ASP A 247 -5.59 -5.62 -24.06
N ARG A 248 -5.18 -6.86 -24.33
CA ARG A 248 -4.65 -7.81 -23.34
C ARG A 248 -5.67 -8.24 -22.28
N GLU A 249 -6.95 -8.31 -22.64
CA GLU A 249 -8.03 -8.81 -21.78
C GLU A 249 -8.57 -10.16 -22.26
N LEU A 250 -8.97 -11.01 -21.30
CA LEU A 250 -9.65 -12.29 -21.55
C LEU A 250 -11.15 -12.23 -21.28
N VAL A 251 -11.66 -11.07 -20.84
CA VAL A 251 -13.07 -10.86 -20.49
C VAL A 251 -13.55 -9.61 -21.20
N LYS A 252 -14.70 -9.68 -21.86
CA LYS A 252 -15.30 -8.57 -22.59
C LYS A 252 -16.78 -8.47 -22.27
N GLU A 253 -17.29 -7.24 -22.23
CA GLU A 253 -18.72 -6.98 -22.00
C GLU A 253 -19.30 -6.17 -23.15
N PHE A 254 -20.48 -6.56 -23.60
CA PHE A 254 -21.17 -5.93 -24.73
C PHE A 254 -22.57 -5.51 -24.29
N PRO A 255 -22.95 -4.23 -24.45
CA PRO A 255 -24.27 -3.76 -24.09
C PRO A 255 -25.29 -4.22 -25.13
N ALA A 256 -26.49 -4.61 -24.67
CA ALA A 256 -27.60 -4.91 -25.57
C ALA A 256 -28.23 -3.61 -26.08
N VAL A 257 -28.69 -3.62 -27.34
CA VAL A 257 -29.49 -2.52 -27.89
C VAL A 257 -30.89 -2.58 -27.30
N ARG A 258 -31.30 -1.52 -26.61
CA ARG A 258 -32.64 -1.42 -26.01
C ARG A 258 -33.69 -1.05 -27.07
N GLU A 259 -34.98 -1.18 -26.72
CA GLU A 259 -36.11 -0.84 -27.60
C GLU A 259 -36.07 0.62 -28.12
N ASP A 260 -35.45 1.54 -27.36
CA ASP A 260 -35.26 2.94 -27.77
C ASP A 260 -34.04 3.17 -28.69
N GLY A 261 -33.38 2.09 -29.12
CA GLY A 261 -32.18 2.11 -29.94
C GLY A 261 -30.90 2.52 -29.21
N LYS A 262 -30.95 2.74 -27.88
CA LYS A 262 -29.77 3.13 -27.09
C LYS A 262 -29.11 1.93 -26.42
N THR A 263 -27.79 1.98 -26.31
CA THR A 263 -26.99 1.01 -25.56
C THR A 263 -26.47 1.63 -24.26
N LEU A 264 -26.13 0.78 -23.29
CA LEU A 264 -25.41 1.23 -22.11
C LEU A 264 -23.96 1.59 -22.46
N PRO A 265 -23.38 2.63 -21.85
CA PRO A 265 -22.00 2.99 -22.13
C PRO A 265 -21.04 1.91 -21.60
N VAL A 266 -19.99 1.65 -22.37
CA VAL A 266 -18.84 0.85 -21.94
C VAL A 266 -17.85 1.80 -21.26
N CYS A 267 -17.65 1.61 -19.96
CA CYS A 267 -16.81 2.46 -19.12
C CYS A 267 -15.43 1.82 -18.91
N LYS A 268 -14.41 2.66 -18.77
CA LYS A 268 -13.02 2.27 -18.51
C LYS A 268 -12.65 2.60 -17.07
N TYR A 269 -12.96 1.68 -16.18
CA TYR A 269 -12.72 1.85 -14.75
C TYR A 269 -11.22 1.83 -14.44
N VAL A 270 -10.72 2.85 -13.76
CA VAL A 270 -9.33 2.87 -13.26
C VAL A 270 -9.32 2.38 -11.82
N VAL A 271 -8.92 1.12 -11.64
CA VAL A 271 -8.80 0.48 -10.33
C VAL A 271 -7.39 0.70 -9.80
N SER A 272 -7.24 1.38 -8.66
CA SER A 272 -5.94 1.57 -8.00
C SER A 272 -5.89 0.78 -6.69
N VAL A 273 -4.91 -0.11 -6.58
CA VAL A 273 -4.68 -0.97 -5.43
C VAL A 273 -3.54 -0.38 -4.60
N HIS A 274 -3.82 -0.05 -3.34
CA HIS A 274 -2.87 0.57 -2.42
C HIS A 274 -2.34 -0.49 -1.45
N ILE A 275 -1.08 -0.88 -1.60
CA ILE A 275 -0.41 -1.80 -0.69
C ILE A 275 0.13 -1.02 0.51
N GLY A 276 -0.08 -1.54 1.72
CA GLY A 276 0.38 -0.86 2.94
C GLY A 276 1.88 -0.99 3.17
N ASP A 277 2.36 -0.36 4.24
CA ASP A 277 3.79 -0.23 4.56
C ASP A 277 4.27 -1.24 5.62
N ARG A 278 3.58 -2.38 5.75
CA ARG A 278 4.03 -3.46 6.65
C ARG A 278 5.17 -4.25 6.02
N TRP A 279 6.04 -4.82 6.86
CA TRP A 279 7.10 -5.71 6.38
C TRP A 279 6.48 -6.96 5.73
N GLY A 280 6.89 -7.29 4.50
CA GLY A 280 6.32 -8.37 3.70
C GLY A 280 4.93 -8.07 3.14
N ALA A 281 4.49 -6.80 3.12
CA ALA A 281 3.18 -6.41 2.59
C ALA A 281 3.04 -6.63 1.08
N GLU A 282 4.17 -6.69 0.37
CA GLU A 282 4.25 -6.98 -1.06
C GLU A 282 3.79 -8.39 -1.41
N THR A 283 3.32 -8.58 -2.63
CA THR A 283 2.95 -9.90 -3.14
C THR A 283 3.50 -10.18 -4.53
N PHE A 284 3.88 -11.43 -4.75
CA PHE A 284 4.29 -11.97 -6.05
C PHE A 284 3.20 -12.83 -6.70
N ALA A 285 2.09 -13.06 -5.98
CA ALA A 285 0.95 -13.82 -6.45
C ALA A 285 0.24 -13.11 -7.62
N ASN A 286 -0.49 -13.87 -8.43
CA ASN A 286 -1.42 -13.23 -9.36
C ASN A 286 -2.60 -12.68 -8.55
N VAL A 287 -3.07 -11.50 -8.96
CA VAL A 287 -4.18 -10.81 -8.28
C VAL A 287 -5.31 -10.57 -9.27
N TRP A 288 -6.53 -10.80 -8.80
CA TRP A 288 -7.77 -10.57 -9.54
C TRP A 288 -8.70 -9.65 -8.75
N ILE A 289 -9.56 -8.93 -9.47
CA ILE A 289 -10.60 -8.10 -8.87
C ILE A 289 -11.94 -8.32 -9.57
N THR A 290 -13.02 -8.21 -8.81
CA THR A 290 -14.40 -8.10 -9.34
C THR A 290 -15.04 -6.85 -8.75
N LEU A 291 -15.53 -5.94 -9.59
CA LEU A 291 -16.30 -4.78 -9.15
C LEU A 291 -17.79 -5.14 -9.21
N TYR A 292 -18.55 -4.72 -8.20
CA TYR A 292 -19.99 -4.87 -8.14
C TYR A 292 -20.64 -3.50 -8.06
N GLY A 293 -21.68 -3.31 -8.88
CA GLY A 293 -22.56 -2.15 -8.78
C GLY A 293 -24.02 -2.55 -8.97
N GLN A 294 -24.88 -1.54 -9.04
CA GLN A 294 -26.33 -1.73 -9.19
C GLN A 294 -26.72 -2.52 -10.46
N ARG A 295 -25.87 -2.51 -11.49
CA ARG A 295 -26.10 -3.19 -12.78
C ARG A 295 -25.24 -4.46 -12.95
N GLY A 296 -25.04 -5.17 -11.84
CA GLY A 296 -24.30 -6.43 -11.81
C GLY A 296 -22.82 -6.25 -11.51
N ASP A 297 -21.99 -7.10 -12.08
CA ASP A 297 -20.55 -7.19 -11.82
C ASP A 297 -19.72 -7.17 -13.09
N THR A 298 -18.40 -6.94 -12.93
CA THR A 298 -17.42 -7.02 -14.02
C THR A 298 -16.97 -8.45 -14.34
N GLY A 299 -17.30 -9.40 -13.47
CA GLY A 299 -16.58 -10.68 -13.38
C GLY A 299 -15.16 -10.54 -12.86
N VAL A 300 -14.49 -11.68 -12.81
CA VAL A 300 -13.12 -11.80 -12.32
C VAL A 300 -12.16 -11.21 -13.36
N ARG A 301 -11.49 -10.12 -13.02
CA ARG A 301 -10.54 -9.40 -13.87
C ARG A 301 -9.13 -9.59 -13.34
N LYS A 302 -8.23 -10.15 -14.15
CA LYS A 302 -6.82 -10.33 -13.77
C LYS A 302 -6.09 -8.99 -13.82
N LEU A 303 -5.48 -8.58 -12.72
CA LEU A 303 -4.68 -7.35 -12.64
C LEU A 303 -3.28 -7.56 -13.21
N HIS A 304 -3.23 -7.79 -14.53
CA HIS A 304 -2.01 -8.16 -15.23
C HIS A 304 -1.18 -6.93 -15.63
N THR A 305 -1.79 -5.96 -16.33
CA THR A 305 -1.09 -4.82 -16.91
C THR A 305 -1.35 -3.56 -16.08
N SER A 306 -0.38 -3.14 -15.26
CA SER A 306 -0.50 -1.88 -14.52
C SER A 306 -0.26 -0.67 -15.43
N LEU A 307 -0.98 0.41 -15.17
CA LEU A 307 -0.75 1.74 -15.72
C LEU A 307 0.53 2.38 -15.16
N ALA A 308 0.98 1.94 -13.98
CA ALA A 308 2.24 2.37 -13.37
C ALA A 308 3.39 1.47 -13.85
N LYS A 309 4.54 2.08 -14.18
CA LYS A 309 5.75 1.31 -14.56
C LYS A 309 6.38 0.65 -13.32
N GLY A 310 7.04 -0.49 -13.50
CA GLY A 310 7.75 -1.23 -12.45
C GLY A 310 7.03 -2.48 -11.94
N ARG A 311 7.59 -3.13 -10.90
CA ARG A 311 6.98 -4.31 -10.27
C ARG A 311 5.67 -3.93 -9.59
N LYS A 312 4.64 -4.77 -9.75
CA LYS A 312 3.31 -4.57 -9.16
C LYS A 312 3.31 -4.98 -7.68
N PHE A 313 2.34 -4.44 -6.94
CA PHE A 313 1.99 -4.78 -5.57
C PHE A 313 3.18 -4.78 -4.62
N GLN A 314 4.04 -3.76 -4.73
CA GLN A 314 5.17 -3.58 -3.82
C GLN A 314 4.72 -2.86 -2.55
N ARG A 315 5.44 -3.07 -1.44
CA ARG A 315 5.22 -2.40 -0.17
C ARG A 315 5.12 -0.88 -0.35
N ASN A 316 4.10 -0.28 0.27
CA ASN A 316 3.80 1.16 0.20
C ASN A 316 3.67 1.72 -1.23
N LYS A 317 3.32 0.87 -2.20
CA LYS A 317 3.10 1.26 -3.60
C LYS A 317 1.61 1.28 -3.92
N VAL A 318 1.25 2.15 -4.87
CA VAL A 318 -0.06 2.16 -5.52
C VAL A 318 0.12 1.72 -6.97
N ASP A 319 -0.62 0.69 -7.37
CA ASP A 319 -0.66 0.23 -8.76
C ASP A 319 -2.07 0.40 -9.32
N SER A 320 -2.18 1.08 -10.46
CA SER A 320 -3.46 1.31 -11.13
C SER A 320 -3.63 0.39 -12.33
N PHE A 321 -4.86 -0.01 -12.63
CA PHE A 321 -5.23 -0.94 -13.69
C PHE A 321 -6.48 -0.44 -14.40
N LEU A 322 -6.59 -0.73 -15.69
CA LEU A 322 -7.79 -0.46 -16.46
C LEU A 322 -8.69 -1.70 -16.44
N VAL A 323 -9.97 -1.50 -16.18
CA VAL A 323 -11.01 -2.54 -16.29
C VAL A 323 -12.12 -1.99 -17.16
N GLU A 324 -12.28 -2.56 -18.36
CA GLU A 324 -13.37 -2.20 -19.25
C GLU A 324 -14.63 -3.05 -18.98
N ALA A 325 -15.75 -2.38 -18.70
CA ALA A 325 -17.03 -3.04 -18.43
C ALA A 325 -18.20 -2.16 -18.84
N VAL A 326 -19.35 -2.76 -19.15
CA VAL A 326 -20.59 -2.01 -19.35
C VAL A 326 -20.97 -1.36 -18.01
N SER A 327 -21.37 -0.08 -18.05
CA SER A 327 -21.56 0.75 -16.86
C SER A 327 -22.29 0.02 -15.73
N LEU A 328 -21.62 -0.05 -14.59
CA LEU A 328 -22.14 -0.63 -13.35
C LEU A 328 -23.03 0.34 -12.55
N ALA A 329 -23.21 1.57 -13.06
CA ALA A 329 -23.84 2.68 -12.36
C ALA A 329 -23.17 2.98 -11.00
N HIS A 330 -23.86 2.78 -9.88
CA HIS A 330 -23.28 2.98 -8.56
C HIS A 330 -22.56 1.71 -8.07
N LEU A 331 -21.23 1.78 -7.89
CA LEU A 331 -20.45 0.70 -7.28
C LEU A 331 -20.83 0.55 -5.80
N GLN A 332 -20.91 -0.69 -5.35
CA GLN A 332 -21.34 -1.07 -4.00
C GLN A 332 -20.24 -1.80 -3.24
N LYS A 333 -19.52 -2.70 -3.91
CA LYS A 333 -18.45 -3.49 -3.31
C LYS A 333 -17.41 -3.91 -4.34
N VAL A 334 -16.26 -4.32 -3.84
CA VAL A 334 -15.22 -4.99 -4.61
C VAL A 334 -14.83 -6.29 -3.94
N VAL A 335 -14.49 -7.27 -4.75
CA VAL A 335 -13.85 -8.51 -4.28
C VAL A 335 -12.48 -8.57 -4.91
N ILE A 336 -11.43 -8.61 -4.08
CA ILE A 336 -10.05 -8.78 -4.51
C ILE A 336 -9.55 -10.15 -4.05
N GLN A 337 -8.82 -10.83 -4.92
CA GLN A 337 -8.35 -12.20 -4.69
C GLN A 337 -6.92 -12.38 -5.21
N HIS A 338 -6.16 -13.28 -4.59
CA HIS A 338 -4.92 -13.82 -5.13
C HIS A 338 -4.93 -15.35 -5.18
N ASP A 339 -4.00 -15.96 -5.92
CA ASP A 339 -3.91 -17.42 -6.10
C ASP A 339 -3.18 -18.11 -4.95
N GLY A 340 -2.40 -17.37 -4.18
CA GLY A 340 -1.63 -17.92 -3.07
C GLY A 340 -0.36 -18.65 -3.54
N GLU A 341 0.05 -18.48 -4.80
CA GLU A 341 1.21 -19.17 -5.34
C GLU A 341 2.52 -18.44 -4.99
N GLY A 342 3.53 -19.20 -4.55
CA GLY A 342 4.88 -18.72 -4.29
C GLY A 342 5.16 -18.28 -2.84
N TYR A 343 6.44 -18.07 -2.53
CA TYR A 343 6.87 -17.52 -1.24
C TYR A 343 6.55 -16.02 -1.19
N GLY A 344 5.84 -15.56 -0.15
CA GLY A 344 5.34 -14.18 -0.07
C GLY A 344 4.09 -13.93 -0.92
N ALA A 345 3.16 -14.89 -0.94
CA ALA A 345 1.91 -14.78 -1.69
C ALA A 345 0.87 -13.88 -1.01
N GLY A 346 0.89 -13.80 0.33
CA GLY A 346 0.04 -12.88 1.09
C GLY A 346 0.32 -11.43 0.77
N MET A 347 -0.69 -10.57 0.91
CA MET A 347 -0.54 -9.13 0.73
C MET A 347 -1.22 -8.37 1.85
N TYR A 348 -0.62 -7.25 2.29
CA TYR A 348 -1.30 -6.33 3.18
C TYR A 348 -1.95 -5.20 2.38
N LEU A 349 -3.26 -5.31 2.19
CA LEU A 349 -4.03 -4.36 1.40
C LEU A 349 -4.49 -3.21 2.27
N LYS A 350 -4.06 -1.98 1.96
CA LYS A 350 -4.53 -0.77 2.64
C LYS A 350 -5.94 -0.41 2.17
N MET A 351 -6.10 -0.18 0.87
CA MET A 351 -7.38 0.22 0.28
C MET A 351 -7.38 0.01 -1.24
N ILE A 352 -8.56 0.06 -1.84
CA ILE A 352 -8.76 0.12 -3.29
C ILE A 352 -9.51 1.41 -3.61
N THR A 353 -9.12 2.09 -4.69
CA THR A 353 -9.89 3.22 -5.24
C THR A 353 -10.28 2.92 -6.68
N VAL A 354 -11.47 3.32 -7.10
CA VAL A 354 -11.97 3.05 -8.46
C VAL A 354 -12.45 4.35 -9.09
N ARG A 355 -12.01 4.70 -10.30
CA ARG A 355 -12.55 5.81 -11.11
C ARG A 355 -13.36 5.25 -12.26
N GLU A 356 -14.41 5.94 -12.70
CA GLU A 356 -15.21 5.49 -13.85
C GLU A 356 -14.53 5.81 -15.19
N SER A 357 -13.69 6.86 -15.24
CA SER A 357 -12.79 7.14 -16.36
C SER A 357 -11.52 7.85 -15.88
N GLN A 358 -10.54 8.02 -16.77
CA GLN A 358 -9.34 8.81 -16.47
C GLN A 358 -9.64 10.32 -16.29
N ASP A 359 -10.73 10.80 -16.88
CA ASP A 359 -11.14 12.20 -16.87
C ASP A 359 -12.11 12.54 -15.73
N THR A 360 -12.67 11.53 -15.05
CA THR A 360 -13.51 11.79 -13.89
C THR A 360 -12.66 12.32 -12.75
N ASP A 361 -13.11 13.41 -12.15
CA ASP A 361 -12.57 14.00 -10.95
C ASP A 361 -13.04 13.27 -9.68
N LYS A 362 -13.79 12.17 -9.80
CA LYS A 362 -14.33 11.41 -8.67
C LYS A 362 -13.91 9.94 -8.67
N GLU A 363 -13.62 9.40 -7.49
CA GLU A 363 -13.28 7.99 -7.29
C GLU A 363 -14.02 7.38 -6.11
N TRP A 364 -14.46 6.13 -6.25
CA TRP A 364 -14.97 5.32 -5.14
C TRP A 364 -13.83 4.83 -4.26
N VAL A 365 -14.09 4.67 -2.96
CA VAL A 365 -13.10 4.25 -1.97
C VAL A 365 -13.56 2.99 -1.25
N PHE A 366 -12.66 2.00 -1.16
CA PHE A 366 -12.87 0.69 -0.55
C PHE A 366 -11.72 0.39 0.44
N PRO A 367 -11.86 0.76 1.72
CA PRO A 367 -10.82 0.54 2.74
C PRO A 367 -10.78 -0.92 3.19
N CYS A 368 -9.58 -1.49 3.36
CA CYS A 368 -9.38 -2.88 3.82
C CYS A 368 -8.49 -2.95 5.06
N CYS A 369 -7.27 -2.41 4.95
CA CYS A 369 -6.23 -2.36 5.99
C CYS A 369 -5.98 -3.71 6.68
N ASN A 370 -5.96 -4.79 5.91
CA ASN A 370 -5.81 -6.14 6.44
C ASN A 370 -4.91 -7.00 5.56
N TRP A 371 -4.38 -8.08 6.14
CA TRP A 371 -3.72 -9.14 5.40
C TRP A 371 -4.75 -9.99 4.68
N ILE A 372 -4.55 -10.13 3.38
CA ILE A 372 -5.16 -11.16 2.55
C ILE A 372 -4.06 -12.21 2.41
N ASP A 373 -4.09 -13.18 3.31
CA ASP A 373 -3.09 -14.24 3.42
C ASP A 373 -3.75 -15.47 4.08
N THR A 374 -3.26 -16.66 3.78
CA THR A 374 -3.81 -17.92 4.31
C THR A 374 -3.45 -18.19 5.78
N HIS A 375 -2.45 -17.49 6.30
CA HIS A 375 -1.88 -17.69 7.65
C HIS A 375 -1.97 -16.43 8.52
N LEU A 376 -2.24 -15.25 7.94
CA LEU A 376 -2.31 -13.97 8.63
C LEU A 376 -3.62 -13.21 8.30
N GLY A 377 -4.06 -12.34 9.22
CA GLY A 377 -5.22 -11.45 9.02
C GLY A 377 -6.54 -12.18 8.84
N LEU A 378 -7.15 -12.04 7.65
CA LEU A 378 -8.45 -12.64 7.32
C LEU A 378 -8.39 -14.17 7.11
N CYS A 379 -7.19 -14.77 7.07
CA CYS A 379 -6.99 -16.20 6.85
C CYS A 379 -7.67 -16.72 5.56
N GLY A 380 -7.49 -15.99 4.46
CA GLY A 380 -8.09 -16.29 3.17
C GLY A 380 -7.40 -15.54 2.04
N THR A 381 -7.52 -16.06 0.81
CA THR A 381 -6.90 -15.47 -0.38
C THR A 381 -7.81 -14.49 -1.12
N ALA A 382 -9.03 -14.27 -0.62
CA ALA A 382 -10.00 -13.35 -1.18
C ALA A 382 -10.63 -12.50 -0.07
N CYS A 383 -10.91 -11.24 -0.39
CA CYS A 383 -11.51 -10.28 0.52
C CYS A 383 -12.63 -9.52 -0.19
N GLU A 384 -13.81 -9.45 0.45
CA GLU A 384 -14.91 -8.59 0.06
C GLU A 384 -14.83 -7.26 0.83
N ILE A 385 -14.90 -6.15 0.11
CA ILE A 385 -14.76 -4.80 0.67
C ILE A 385 -15.91 -3.94 0.17
N LEU A 386 -16.66 -3.34 1.09
CA LEU A 386 -17.76 -2.43 0.78
C LEU A 386 -17.24 -1.01 0.48
N THR A 387 -17.94 -0.28 -0.39
CA THR A 387 -17.62 1.14 -0.66
C THR A 387 -17.98 2.00 0.54
N VAL A 388 -17.16 3.01 0.84
CA VAL A 388 -17.54 4.10 1.75
C VAL A 388 -18.18 5.28 1.02
N GLY A 389 -18.04 5.37 -0.31
CA GLY A 389 -18.61 6.46 -1.12
C GLY A 389 -17.67 6.93 -2.23
N LYS A 390 -18.00 8.07 -2.85
CA LYS A 390 -17.20 8.72 -3.90
C LYS A 390 -16.51 9.98 -3.36
N ARG A 391 -15.24 10.17 -3.65
CA ARG A 391 -14.48 11.40 -3.33
C ARG A 391 -13.97 12.11 -4.58
N LEU A 392 -13.68 13.41 -4.50
CA LEU A 392 -13.00 14.19 -5.55
C LEU A 392 -11.48 13.95 -5.56
N ILE A 393 -10.82 14.14 -6.72
CA ILE A 393 -9.39 13.90 -6.98
C ILE A 393 -8.56 15.21 -6.94
N SER A 394 -9.18 16.39 -7.14
CA SER A 394 -8.48 17.68 -7.21
C SER A 394 -9.11 18.81 -6.35
N SER A 395 -8.35 19.19 -5.31
CA SER A 395 -8.40 20.41 -4.48
C SER A 395 -9.56 20.59 -3.47
N PRO A 396 -9.24 21.02 -2.23
CA PRO A 396 -10.13 20.98 -1.08
C PRO A 396 -11.24 22.02 -1.18
N LYS A 397 -12.43 21.60 -1.58
CA LYS A 397 -13.65 22.36 -1.27
C LYS A 397 -14.22 21.88 0.06
N LEU A 398 -14.57 22.86 0.89
CA LEU A 398 -15.04 22.70 2.27
C LEU A 398 -16.30 21.81 2.34
N PRO A 399 -16.51 21.12 3.48
CA PRO A 399 -17.80 20.55 3.83
C PRO A 399 -18.90 21.61 3.73
N GLU A 400 -20.01 21.30 3.04
CA GLU A 400 -21.25 22.04 3.25
C GLU A 400 -21.88 21.60 4.57
N ILE A 401 -22.30 22.61 5.33
CA ILE A 401 -22.84 22.50 6.68
C ILE A 401 -24.15 21.70 6.62
N ASN A 402 -24.15 20.48 7.16
CA ASN A 402 -25.40 19.79 7.49
C ASN A 402 -25.67 19.97 8.98
N ILE A 403 -26.33 21.08 9.32
CA ILE A 403 -26.81 21.37 10.68
C ILE A 403 -27.99 20.46 11.00
N GLN A 404 -27.99 19.99 12.25
CA GLN A 404 -28.95 19.12 12.92
C GLN A 404 -28.78 17.65 12.54
N LEU A 405 -28.47 16.82 13.55
CA LEU A 405 -29.24 15.62 13.90
C LEU A 405 -28.70 15.05 15.22
N SER A 406 -29.58 14.93 16.21
CA SER A 406 -29.28 14.29 17.50
C SER A 406 -28.98 12.81 17.30
N GLY A 407 -27.84 12.32 17.81
CA GLY A 407 -27.44 10.91 17.76
C GLY A 407 -26.15 10.65 18.52
N LEU A 408 -25.82 9.37 18.72
CA LEU A 408 -24.59 8.93 19.37
C LEU A 408 -23.65 8.36 18.31
N TRP A 409 -22.36 8.62 18.44
CA TRP A 409 -21.34 7.89 17.71
C TRP A 409 -20.95 6.65 18.51
N MET A 410 -21.18 5.48 17.90
CA MET A 410 -20.66 4.20 18.36
C MET A 410 -19.27 4.04 17.77
N MET A 411 -18.23 4.02 18.59
CA MET A 411 -16.84 3.97 18.10
C MET A 411 -16.18 2.67 18.55
N ASP A 412 -15.90 1.79 17.59
CA ASP A 412 -15.17 0.55 17.75
C ASP A 412 -13.68 0.78 17.46
N ILE A 413 -12.87 0.72 18.50
CA ILE A 413 -11.41 0.84 18.44
C ILE A 413 -10.83 -0.56 18.53
N THR A 414 -10.01 -0.93 17.54
CA THR A 414 -9.35 -2.23 17.47
C THR A 414 -7.84 -2.06 17.42
N GLY A 415 -7.13 -2.99 18.05
CA GLY A 415 -5.67 -3.00 18.09
C GLY A 415 -5.11 -4.37 18.49
N SER A 416 -3.81 -4.41 18.79
CA SER A 416 -3.13 -5.63 19.21
C SER A 416 -3.59 -6.13 20.59
N ASP A 417 -3.45 -7.45 20.82
CA ASP A 417 -3.71 -8.07 22.12
C ASP A 417 -2.82 -7.49 23.23
N LEU A 418 -3.40 -7.31 24.41
CA LEU A 418 -2.69 -6.98 25.63
C LEU A 418 -2.40 -8.25 26.41
N ASN A 419 -1.18 -8.38 26.96
CA ASN A 419 -0.88 -9.51 27.84
C ASN A 419 -1.69 -9.36 29.13
N ASN A 420 -2.38 -10.43 29.55
CA ASN A 420 -3.39 -10.45 30.63
C ASN A 420 -2.90 -9.99 32.04
N GLU A 421 -1.63 -9.59 32.20
CA GLU A 421 -1.04 -9.13 33.47
C GLU A 421 -0.56 -7.64 33.45
N GLY A 422 -0.88 -6.87 32.41
CA GLY A 422 -0.45 -5.46 32.25
C GLY A 422 -1.44 -4.40 32.74
N ASP A 423 -0.93 -3.23 33.17
CA ASP A 423 -1.75 -2.03 33.44
C ASP A 423 -2.44 -1.54 32.14
N PRO A 424 -3.68 -1.00 32.21
CA PRO A 424 -4.41 -0.53 31.03
C PRO A 424 -3.67 0.61 30.32
N ILE A 425 -3.71 0.62 28.99
CA ILE A 425 -3.09 1.68 28.19
C ILE A 425 -4.00 2.89 28.19
N HIS A 426 -3.48 4.03 28.60
CA HIS A 426 -4.22 5.29 28.52
C HIS A 426 -3.88 6.00 27.21
N LEU A 427 -4.86 6.30 26.37
CA LEU A 427 -4.71 7.16 25.19
C LEU A 427 -5.71 8.30 25.27
N SER A 428 -5.51 9.35 24.47
CA SER A 428 -6.52 10.38 24.21
C SER A 428 -6.85 10.41 22.73
N LEU A 429 -8.13 10.29 22.40
CA LEU A 429 -8.67 10.59 21.08
C LEU A 429 -9.14 12.04 21.05
N ILE A 430 -8.57 12.85 20.18
CA ILE A 430 -8.96 14.24 19.98
C ILE A 430 -9.66 14.34 18.63
N PHE A 431 -10.96 14.63 18.66
CA PHE A 431 -11.79 14.85 17.50
C PHE A 431 -11.80 16.34 17.19
N TYR A 432 -11.39 16.71 15.99
CA TYR A 432 -11.44 18.08 15.50
C TYR A 432 -12.61 18.19 14.53
N GLY A 433 -13.59 19.01 14.89
CA GLY A 433 -14.66 19.43 14.00
C GLY A 433 -14.52 20.89 13.60
N ASP A 434 -15.31 21.30 12.61
CA ASP A 434 -15.29 22.64 12.04
C ASP A 434 -15.66 23.76 13.02
N LEU A 435 -16.36 23.45 14.11
CA LEU A 435 -16.71 24.41 15.17
C LEU A 435 -15.75 24.37 16.36
N ASN A 436 -15.35 23.17 16.80
CA ASN A 436 -14.51 22.99 17.98
C ASN A 436 -13.78 21.63 17.97
N GLN A 437 -12.98 21.36 19.00
CA GLN A 437 -12.37 20.05 19.24
C GLN A 437 -12.86 19.44 20.55
N LYS A 438 -12.92 18.10 20.62
CA LYS A 438 -13.25 17.35 21.84
C LYS A 438 -12.23 16.25 22.07
N GLU A 439 -11.67 16.21 23.28
CA GLU A 439 -10.76 15.15 23.73
C GLU A 439 -11.53 14.11 24.55
N LEU A 440 -11.39 12.83 24.17
CA LEU A 440 -11.93 11.67 24.86
C LEU A 440 -10.78 10.82 25.40
N PRO A 441 -10.61 10.71 26.73
CA PRO A 441 -9.63 9.80 27.31
C PRO A 441 -10.11 8.35 27.17
N LEU A 442 -9.21 7.48 26.72
CA LEU A 442 -9.42 6.06 26.53
C LEU A 442 -8.60 5.25 27.54
N GLN A 443 -9.20 4.17 28.03
CA GLN A 443 -8.50 3.13 28.77
C GLN A 443 -8.60 1.83 27.98
N ILE A 444 -7.46 1.33 27.49
CA ILE A 444 -7.40 0.12 26.70
C ILE A 444 -7.08 -1.07 27.58
N THR A 445 -8.05 -1.99 27.68
CA THR A 445 -8.00 -3.20 28.49
C THR A 445 -7.96 -4.48 27.65
N GLY A 446 -8.14 -4.40 26.33
CA GLY A 446 -8.13 -5.56 25.44
C GLY A 446 -7.99 -5.18 23.96
N ARG A 447 -8.17 -6.18 23.09
CA ARG A 447 -8.00 -6.08 21.62
C ARG A 447 -8.98 -5.12 20.95
N ALA A 448 -10.21 -5.07 21.45
CA ALA A 448 -11.28 -4.26 20.88
C ALA A 448 -12.06 -3.58 22.00
N ILE A 449 -12.39 -2.30 21.79
CA ILE A 449 -13.11 -1.47 22.76
C ILE A 449 -14.13 -0.65 22.01
N GLN A 450 -15.32 -0.58 22.58
CA GLN A 450 -16.38 0.25 22.08
C GLN A 450 -16.62 1.41 23.03
N ILE A 451 -16.56 2.64 22.53
CA ILE A 451 -16.97 3.83 23.27
C ILE A 451 -18.19 4.47 22.61
N LYS A 452 -18.96 5.23 23.39
CA LYS A 452 -20.14 5.96 22.91
C LYS A 452 -20.04 7.40 23.38
N ASP A 453 -20.15 8.34 22.45
CA ASP A 453 -20.17 9.76 22.77
C ASP A 453 -20.99 10.52 21.72
N GLU A 454 -21.64 11.60 22.12
CA GLU A 454 -22.46 12.44 21.23
C GLU A 454 -21.61 13.30 20.29
N LEU A 455 -20.32 13.51 20.62
CA LEU A 455 -19.45 14.49 19.98
C LEU A 455 -20.14 15.85 19.84
N ALA A 456 -20.88 16.26 20.89
CA ALA A 456 -21.62 17.52 20.90
C ALA A 456 -20.68 18.73 20.71
N ASP A 457 -21.22 19.76 20.05
CA ASP A 457 -20.60 21.09 19.89
C ASP A 457 -19.30 21.17 19.08
N ILE A 458 -18.85 20.08 18.43
CA ILE A 458 -17.68 20.12 17.54
C ILE A 458 -18.02 20.32 16.06
N GLY A 459 -19.27 20.03 15.66
CA GLY A 459 -19.70 20.05 14.26
C GLY A 459 -19.22 18.83 13.47
N SER A 460 -18.95 18.99 12.17
CA SER A 460 -18.48 17.90 11.31
C SER A 460 -17.00 17.60 11.57
N VAL A 461 -16.70 16.40 12.08
CA VAL A 461 -15.34 15.92 12.37
C VAL A 461 -14.51 15.85 11.10
N TYR A 462 -13.47 16.65 10.95
CA TYR A 462 -12.59 16.60 9.77
C TYR A 462 -11.23 15.94 10.05
N LYS A 463 -10.87 15.74 11.33
CA LYS A 463 -9.59 15.17 11.75
C LYS A 463 -9.76 14.44 13.07
N VAL A 464 -9.14 13.27 13.18
CA VAL A 464 -9.02 12.54 14.44
C VAL A 464 -7.54 12.35 14.75
N GLN A 465 -7.16 12.76 15.95
CA GLN A 465 -5.80 12.67 16.46
C GLN A 465 -5.79 11.72 17.65
N VAL A 466 -4.79 10.85 17.71
CA VAL A 466 -4.55 9.95 18.83
C VAL A 466 -3.23 10.33 19.46
N THR A 467 -3.23 10.54 20.77
CA THR A 467 -2.03 10.82 21.55
C THR A 467 -1.92 9.85 22.72
N GLY A 468 -0.74 9.24 22.91
CA GLY A 468 -0.42 8.46 24.10
C GLY A 468 0.50 9.23 25.05
N PRO A 469 0.36 9.11 26.39
CA PRO A 469 1.21 9.76 27.36
C PRO A 469 2.54 9.03 27.60
N HIS A 470 3.59 9.84 27.70
CA HIS A 470 5.05 9.63 27.85
C HIS A 470 5.57 8.56 28.83
N SER A 471 4.73 7.87 29.61
CA SER A 471 5.24 7.19 30.82
C SER A 471 4.48 5.95 31.30
N LYS A 472 3.49 5.45 30.55
CA LYS A 472 2.60 4.38 31.07
C LYS A 472 2.56 3.09 30.25
N LEU A 473 3.06 3.09 29.02
CA LEU A 473 3.12 1.88 28.20
C LEU A 473 4.30 1.00 28.64
N LYS A 474 4.01 -0.16 29.23
CA LYS A 474 5.02 -1.18 29.57
C LYS A 474 5.41 -2.04 28.36
N GLN A 475 4.50 -2.19 27.39
CA GLN A 475 4.71 -2.96 26.17
C GLN A 475 4.21 -2.19 24.93
N PRO A 476 4.74 -2.47 23.72
CA PRO A 476 4.21 -1.93 22.48
C PRO A 476 2.75 -2.33 22.29
N TRP A 477 1.96 -1.39 21.79
CA TRP A 477 0.58 -1.64 21.41
C TRP A 477 0.29 -1.01 20.06
N HIS A 478 -0.41 -1.76 19.21
CA HIS A 478 -0.75 -1.34 17.87
C HIS A 478 -2.21 -0.93 17.82
N LEU A 479 -2.48 0.25 17.26
CA LEU A 479 -3.82 0.72 16.91
C LEU A 479 -4.09 0.38 15.45
N ASP A 480 -5.02 -0.55 15.20
CA ASP A 480 -5.39 -1.00 13.86
C ASP A 480 -6.41 -0.04 13.23
N LEU A 481 -7.62 0.01 13.79
CA LEU A 481 -8.77 0.68 13.20
C LEU A 481 -9.64 1.35 14.27
N LEU A 482 -10.08 2.57 13.97
CA LEU A 482 -11.20 3.24 14.61
C LEU A 482 -12.38 3.23 13.62
N HIS A 483 -13.41 2.45 13.91
CA HIS A 483 -14.67 2.43 13.17
C HIS A 483 -15.72 3.22 13.96
N MET A 484 -16.41 4.15 13.32
CA MET A 484 -17.41 4.99 13.97
C MET A 484 -18.73 4.86 13.22
N LYS A 485 -19.82 4.62 13.93
CA LYS A 485 -21.17 4.52 13.37
C LYS A 485 -22.11 5.46 14.10
N HIS A 486 -22.73 6.37 13.36
CA HIS A 486 -23.71 7.28 13.92
C HIS A 486 -25.09 6.60 14.01
N THR A 487 -25.69 6.59 15.21
CA THR A 487 -26.94 5.86 15.46
C THR A 487 -28.17 6.47 14.80
N GLY A 488 -28.11 7.75 14.39
CA GLY A 488 -29.25 8.46 13.80
C GLY A 488 -29.23 8.57 12.27
N THR A 489 -28.04 8.59 11.64
CA THR A 489 -27.87 8.88 10.21
C THR A 489 -27.41 7.67 9.39
N ASN A 490 -27.09 6.53 10.04
CA ASN A 490 -26.39 5.40 9.42
C ASN A 490 -25.04 5.79 8.80
N GLU A 491 -24.49 6.97 9.13
CA GLU A 491 -23.15 7.35 8.70
C GLU A 491 -22.11 6.45 9.37
N GLU A 492 -21.17 5.96 8.58
CA GLU A 492 -20.04 5.17 9.05
C GLU A 492 -18.73 5.82 8.62
N MET A 493 -17.74 5.83 9.50
CA MET A 493 -16.40 6.35 9.27
C MET A 493 -15.37 5.30 9.70
N TYR A 494 -14.34 5.12 8.87
CA TYR A 494 -13.27 4.16 9.13
C TYR A 494 -11.93 4.90 9.10
N LEU A 495 -11.22 4.90 10.24
CA LEU A 495 -9.93 5.54 10.45
C LEU A 495 -8.90 4.46 10.76
N ALA A 496 -8.23 3.96 9.72
CA ALA A 496 -7.19 2.95 9.85
C ALA A 496 -5.85 3.60 10.21
N PHE A 497 -5.65 3.84 11.51
CA PHE A 497 -4.43 4.44 12.04
C PHE A 497 -3.19 3.60 11.77
N ASP A 498 -3.31 2.28 11.77
CA ASP A 498 -2.24 1.30 11.54
C ASP A 498 -0.90 1.71 12.18
N CYS A 499 -0.91 2.02 13.47
CA CYS A 499 0.26 2.61 14.12
C CYS A 499 0.60 1.99 15.48
N TRP A 500 1.89 1.77 15.69
CA TRP A 500 2.43 1.31 16.97
C TRP A 500 2.66 2.47 17.93
N PHE A 501 2.12 2.36 19.14
CA PHE A 501 2.50 3.12 20.34
C PHE A 501 3.50 2.28 21.13
N ASN A 502 4.76 2.71 21.15
CA ASN A 502 5.83 1.99 21.85
C ASN A 502 6.06 2.56 23.26
N PRO A 503 6.56 1.73 24.20
CA PRO A 503 7.07 2.22 25.48
C PRO A 503 8.12 3.30 25.28
N ASN A 504 8.07 4.35 26.11
CA ASN A 504 9.01 5.48 26.08
C ASN A 504 9.04 6.25 24.75
N GLU A 505 7.99 6.14 23.94
CA GLU A 505 7.79 6.91 22.71
C GLU A 505 6.47 7.68 22.84
N ASP A 506 6.55 9.00 22.98
CA ASP A 506 5.37 9.84 22.79
C ASP A 506 5.06 9.92 21.31
N LYS A 507 4.03 9.19 20.93
CA LYS A 507 3.53 9.20 19.57
C LYS A 507 2.23 9.96 19.51
N CYS A 508 2.19 10.89 18.57
CA CYS A 508 0.96 11.51 18.13
C CYS A 508 0.75 11.10 16.68
N VAL A 509 -0.41 10.52 16.38
CA VAL A 509 -0.81 10.11 15.04
C VAL A 509 -2.14 10.77 14.75
N GLU A 510 -2.33 11.22 13.52
CA GLU A 510 -3.57 11.85 13.11
C GLU A 510 -3.93 11.43 11.71
N LEU A 511 -5.23 11.25 11.50
CA LEU A 511 -5.82 10.94 10.22
C LEU A 511 -6.94 11.93 9.94
N PRO A 512 -7.12 12.33 8.67
CA PRO A 512 -8.27 13.10 8.29
C PRO A 512 -9.51 12.20 8.36
N ALA A 513 -10.63 12.78 8.77
CA ALA A 513 -11.90 12.08 8.76
C ALA A 513 -12.33 11.78 7.32
N LEU A 514 -12.89 10.59 7.12
CA LEU A 514 -13.34 10.11 5.82
C LEU A 514 -14.86 10.02 5.82
N TYR A 515 -15.53 10.90 5.09
CA TYR A 515 -16.97 10.85 4.84
C TYR A 515 -17.27 10.36 3.43
N ALA A 516 -18.46 9.81 3.24
CA ALA A 516 -18.93 9.28 1.95
C ALA A 516 -18.93 10.31 0.81
N ASP A 517 -19.11 11.60 1.16
CA ASP A 517 -19.32 12.71 0.21
C ASP A 517 -18.35 13.90 0.41
N GLN A 518 -17.31 13.78 1.24
CA GLN A 518 -16.40 14.90 1.55
C GLN A 518 -14.92 14.53 1.35
N GLU A 519 -14.12 15.52 0.97
CA GLU A 519 -12.67 15.35 0.82
C GLU A 519 -11.98 15.41 2.20
N PRO A 520 -11.22 14.36 2.60
CA PRO A 520 -10.38 14.43 3.78
C PRO A 520 -9.30 15.50 3.59
N LEU A 521 -9.01 16.28 4.64
CA LEU A 521 -7.88 17.23 4.59
C LEU A 521 -6.57 16.49 4.25
N PRO A 522 -5.70 17.06 3.37
CA PRO A 522 -4.49 16.37 2.97
C PRO A 522 -3.54 16.21 4.16
N VAL A 523 -2.83 15.09 4.23
CA VAL A 523 -1.73 14.91 5.18
C VAL A 523 -0.48 15.55 4.56
N VAL A 524 -0.07 16.65 5.15
CA VAL A 524 1.04 17.50 4.70
C VAL A 524 2.31 17.14 5.45
N GLU A 525 3.43 17.06 4.74
CA GLU A 525 4.76 16.98 5.34
C GLU A 525 5.29 18.41 5.54
N TYR A 526 5.61 18.75 6.80
CA TYR A 526 6.20 20.01 7.19
C TYR A 526 7.67 19.80 7.53
N SER A 527 8.54 20.54 6.85
CA SER A 527 9.98 20.59 7.13
C SER A 527 10.28 21.73 8.09
N ILE A 528 10.60 21.40 9.34
CA ILE A 528 10.88 22.32 10.44
C ILE A 528 12.39 22.52 10.55
N HIS A 529 12.87 23.76 10.48
CA HIS A 529 14.28 24.12 10.65
C HIS A 529 14.41 24.96 11.93
N LEU A 530 15.07 24.44 12.96
CA LEU A 530 15.30 25.11 14.23
C LEU A 530 16.68 25.76 14.23
N HIS A 531 16.74 27.08 14.40
CA HIS A 531 18.00 27.84 14.44
C HIS A 531 18.39 28.13 15.88
N THR A 532 19.46 27.50 16.37
CA THR A 532 20.06 27.81 17.68
C THR A 532 21.07 28.93 17.51
N GLY A 533 20.95 30.01 18.28
CA GLY A 533 21.77 31.20 18.06
C GLY A 533 23.27 30.99 18.34
N ASP A 534 24.12 31.81 17.74
CA ASP A 534 25.58 31.75 17.90
C ASP A 534 26.08 32.59 19.10
N LEU A 535 25.43 32.43 20.27
CA LEU A 535 25.81 33.11 21.51
C LEU A 535 26.52 32.14 22.47
N LYS A 536 27.36 32.69 23.36
CA LYS A 536 28.04 31.87 24.39
C LYS A 536 27.00 31.18 25.27
N LYS A 537 27.11 29.85 25.42
CA LYS A 537 26.17 28.96 26.14
C LYS A 537 24.78 28.82 25.50
N ALA A 538 24.62 29.16 24.22
CA ALA A 538 23.33 29.01 23.53
C ALA A 538 22.89 27.55 23.32
N ASP A 539 23.85 26.61 23.41
CA ASP A 539 23.65 25.18 23.29
C ASP A 539 22.86 24.60 24.46
N ALA A 540 22.04 23.59 24.19
CA ALA A 540 21.25 22.93 25.21
C ALA A 540 21.02 21.45 24.92
N THR A 541 21.04 20.63 25.96
CA THR A 541 20.69 19.20 25.88
C THR A 541 19.44 18.92 26.70
N GLY A 542 18.45 18.26 26.10
CA GLY A 542 17.19 17.99 26.78
C GLY A 542 16.19 17.21 25.95
N GLU A 543 14.96 17.15 26.46
CA GLU A 543 13.79 16.66 25.73
C GLU A 543 13.09 17.87 25.12
N ALA A 544 12.73 17.77 23.85
CA ALA A 544 12.11 18.86 23.12
C ALA A 544 10.97 18.34 22.24
N TYR A 545 9.90 19.11 22.16
CA TYR A 545 8.84 18.88 21.20
C TYR A 545 8.43 20.18 20.51
N VAL A 546 7.85 20.06 19.33
CA VAL A 546 7.21 21.16 18.61
C VAL A 546 5.74 20.83 18.38
N CYS A 547 4.87 21.82 18.52
CA CYS A 547 3.47 21.75 18.08
C CYS A 547 3.20 22.96 17.19
N ILE A 548 2.99 22.69 15.90
CA ILE A 548 2.64 23.71 14.92
C ILE A 548 1.16 24.01 15.06
N GLN A 549 0.81 25.28 15.17
CA GLN A 549 -0.57 25.73 15.14
C GLN A 549 -0.84 26.46 13.83
N GLY A 550 -1.96 26.09 13.22
CA GLY A 550 -2.52 26.81 12.10
C GLY A 550 -3.94 27.27 12.42
N GLU A 551 -4.54 27.96 11.45
CA GLU A 551 -5.91 28.47 11.55
C GLU A 551 -6.96 27.36 11.75
N ARG A 552 -6.71 26.15 11.21
CA ARG A 552 -7.68 25.05 11.26
C ARG A 552 -7.47 24.12 12.45
N SER A 553 -6.24 23.64 12.63
CA SER A 553 -5.91 22.71 13.71
C SER A 553 -4.44 22.85 14.15
N ASN A 554 -4.00 21.96 15.04
CA ASN A 554 -2.60 21.87 15.44
C ASN A 554 -2.02 20.49 15.12
N SER A 555 -0.70 20.40 14.98
CA SER A 555 -0.02 19.13 14.68
C SER A 555 0.01 18.13 15.84
N GLY A 556 -0.50 18.50 17.03
CA GLY A 556 -0.16 17.83 18.28
C GLY A 556 1.32 17.99 18.64
N LYS A 557 1.70 17.47 19.81
CA LYS A 557 3.10 17.48 20.27
C LYS A 557 3.91 16.48 19.46
N ARG A 558 4.90 16.98 18.71
CA ARG A 558 5.86 16.21 17.92
C ARG A 558 7.22 16.25 18.61
N TRP A 559 7.59 15.14 19.24
CA TRP A 559 8.86 15.03 19.95
C TRP A 559 10.03 14.93 18.98
N LEU A 560 11.09 15.68 19.25
CA LEU A 560 12.26 15.81 18.38
C LEU A 560 13.39 14.86 18.77
N ASN A 561 13.34 14.31 19.97
CA ASN A 561 14.35 13.40 20.49
C ASN A 561 14.16 11.95 19.98
N SER A 562 15.25 11.17 19.91
CA SER A 562 15.15 9.75 19.55
C SER A 562 14.66 8.91 20.74
N ARG A 563 14.20 7.68 20.47
CA ARG A 563 13.85 6.70 21.51
C ARG A 563 14.97 6.60 22.55
N ASN A 564 14.66 6.97 23.78
CA ASN A 564 15.53 6.93 24.96
C ASN A 564 16.82 7.79 24.93
N SER A 565 16.95 8.80 24.05
CA SER A 565 18.11 9.71 24.07
C SER A 565 17.69 11.18 24.07
N LEU A 566 18.44 12.03 24.79
CA LEU A 566 18.21 13.48 24.80
C LEU A 566 18.71 14.09 23.49
N ILE A 567 18.00 15.09 22.98
CA ILE A 567 18.46 15.87 21.83
C ILE A 567 19.41 16.98 22.28
N THR A 568 20.46 17.22 21.49
CA THR A 568 21.44 18.29 21.72
C THR A 568 21.32 19.31 20.60
N PHE A 569 20.93 20.54 20.94
CA PHE A 569 20.91 21.67 20.02
C PHE A 569 22.21 22.45 20.18
N ALA A 570 23.11 22.37 19.19
CA ALA A 570 24.40 23.03 19.31
C ALA A 570 24.33 24.50 18.94
N ARG A 571 25.20 25.30 19.56
CA ARG A 571 25.39 26.72 19.26
C ARG A 571 25.64 26.93 17.75
N GLY A 572 24.86 27.83 17.14
CA GLY A 572 24.95 28.19 15.73
C GLY A 572 24.48 27.11 14.75
N GLN A 573 23.83 26.04 15.23
CA GLN A 573 23.34 24.94 14.40
C GLN A 573 21.92 25.21 13.88
N VAL A 574 21.63 24.61 12.73
CA VAL A 574 20.27 24.46 12.20
C VAL A 574 19.93 22.98 12.22
N ASP A 575 18.93 22.60 13.01
CA ASP A 575 18.43 21.24 13.11
C ASP A 575 17.14 21.11 12.29
N MET A 576 17.05 20.09 11.44
CA MET A 576 15.91 19.87 10.56
C MET A 576 15.05 18.69 11.06
N PHE A 577 13.74 18.81 10.91
CA PHE A 577 12.81 17.74 11.26
C PHE A 577 11.69 17.69 10.24
N LYS A 578 11.23 16.49 9.96
CA LYS A 578 10.04 16.26 9.13
C LYS A 578 8.92 15.75 10.00
N ILE A 579 7.78 16.42 9.92
CA ILE A 579 6.55 15.95 10.57
C ILE A 579 5.43 15.83 9.55
N LYS A 580 4.58 14.82 9.74
CA LYS A 580 3.33 14.70 8.98
C LYS A 580 2.16 15.16 9.84
N ALA A 581 1.28 15.97 9.28
CA ALA A 581 0.06 16.41 9.93
C ALA A 581 -1.03 16.65 8.90
N VAL A 582 -2.28 16.34 9.26
CA VAL A 582 -3.46 16.76 8.52
C VAL A 582 -3.42 18.29 8.38
N TYR A 583 -3.68 18.80 7.18
CA TYR A 583 -3.47 20.18 6.79
C TYR A 583 -3.94 21.18 7.86
N LEU A 584 -2.99 21.99 8.33
CA LEU A 584 -3.17 22.89 9.46
C LEU A 584 -3.81 24.22 9.04
N GLY A 585 -3.92 24.48 7.74
CA GLY A 585 -4.27 25.79 7.21
C GLY A 585 -3.10 26.77 7.30
N LYS A 586 -3.39 28.07 7.20
CA LYS A 586 -2.37 29.11 7.35
C LYS A 586 -1.76 29.03 8.74
N LEU A 587 -0.43 28.88 8.81
CA LEU A 587 0.28 28.78 10.09
C LEU A 587 0.21 30.13 10.83
N ASN A 588 0.07 30.08 12.16
CA ASN A 588 -0.08 31.29 12.98
C ASN A 588 0.94 31.37 14.12
N GLN A 589 1.23 30.25 14.79
CA GLN A 589 2.20 30.17 15.88
C GLN A 589 2.77 28.77 16.03
N VAL A 590 3.91 28.68 16.70
CA VAL A 590 4.57 27.42 17.04
C VAL A 590 4.76 27.36 18.55
N LEU A 591 4.30 26.27 19.16
CA LEU A 591 4.59 25.95 20.55
C LEU A 591 5.85 25.10 20.61
N VAL A 592 6.85 25.56 21.34
CA VAL A 592 8.09 24.84 21.59
C VAL A 592 8.13 24.43 23.04
N GLY A 593 8.23 23.14 23.25
CA GLY A 593 8.41 22.53 24.55
C GLY A 593 9.86 22.14 24.78
N PHE A 594 10.44 22.51 25.93
CA PHE A 594 11.80 22.10 26.29
C PHE A 594 11.94 21.78 27.78
N LYS A 595 12.65 20.69 28.07
CA LYS A 595 13.09 20.29 29.40
C LYS A 595 14.54 19.85 29.36
N SER A 596 15.39 20.54 30.12
CA SER A 596 16.77 20.12 30.33
C SER A 596 16.94 19.46 31.71
N PRO A 597 17.40 18.20 31.78
CA PRO A 597 17.77 17.58 33.06
C PRO A 597 18.99 18.26 33.72
N LYS A 598 19.84 18.93 32.92
CA LYS A 598 21.00 19.69 33.41
C LYS A 598 20.68 21.15 33.74
N LYS A 599 19.43 21.58 33.55
CA LYS A 599 18.98 22.98 33.65
C LYS A 599 19.72 23.92 32.68
N ASP A 600 20.02 23.41 31.49
CA ASP A 600 20.57 24.23 30.42
C ASP A 600 19.51 25.26 29.96
N ASP A 601 19.98 26.48 29.68
CA ASP A 601 19.20 27.51 28.99
C ASP A 601 19.42 27.34 27.49
N TRP A 602 18.36 27.29 26.68
CA TRP A 602 18.46 27.12 25.23
C TRP A 602 18.18 28.43 24.52
N PHE A 603 19.13 28.96 23.75
CA PHE A 603 18.88 30.17 22.96
C PHE A 603 18.35 29.83 21.57
N LEU A 604 17.04 29.92 21.39
CA LEU A 604 16.39 29.70 20.10
C LEU A 604 16.24 31.03 19.35
N GLU A 605 16.87 31.13 18.18
CA GLU A 605 16.82 32.34 17.35
C GLU A 605 15.51 32.41 16.56
N LYS A 606 15.22 31.37 15.77
CA LYS A 606 14.03 31.30 14.92
C LYS A 606 13.71 29.87 14.51
N ILE A 607 12.50 29.67 14.02
CA ILE A 607 12.01 28.45 13.41
C ILE A 607 11.56 28.78 12.00
N VAL A 608 11.99 27.99 11.02
CA VAL A 608 11.53 28.09 9.62
C VAL A 608 10.78 26.82 9.26
N ILE A 609 9.50 26.96 8.91
CA ILE A 609 8.62 25.85 8.54
C ILE A 609 8.30 25.96 7.06
N LYS A 610 8.59 24.88 6.32
CA LYS A 610 8.28 24.77 4.89
C LYS A 610 7.21 23.70 4.67
N GLU A 611 6.23 24.02 3.86
CA GLU A 611 5.17 23.09 3.44
C GLU A 611 5.57 22.41 2.13
N ASP A 612 5.65 21.08 2.10
CA ASP A 612 5.99 20.30 0.90
C ASP A 612 4.78 20.11 -0.05
N ILE A 613 3.87 21.09 -0.10
CA ILE A 613 2.70 21.13 -1.00
C ILE A 613 2.67 22.47 -1.73
N TYR A 614 2.32 22.43 -3.02
CA TYR A 614 2.27 23.60 -3.88
C TYR A 614 1.07 24.53 -3.53
N PRO A 615 1.25 25.86 -3.42
CA PRO A 615 2.52 26.59 -3.53
C PRO A 615 3.38 26.44 -2.26
N PHE A 616 4.70 26.27 -2.45
CA PHE A 616 5.64 26.12 -1.34
C PHE A 616 5.68 27.39 -0.48
N SER A 617 5.03 27.33 0.68
CA SER A 617 5.04 28.40 1.65
C SER A 617 6.21 28.20 2.61
N THR A 618 7.00 29.27 2.83
CA THR A 618 8.03 29.30 3.87
C THR A 618 7.59 30.27 4.95
N ASN A 619 7.40 29.74 6.16
CA ASN A 619 6.88 30.47 7.32
C ASN A 619 7.99 30.62 8.36
N ILE A 620 8.27 31.87 8.77
CA ILE A 620 9.37 32.21 9.68
C ILE A 620 8.79 32.70 11.01
N PHE A 621 9.19 32.03 12.10
CA PHE A 621 8.83 32.32 13.47
C PHE A 621 10.09 32.79 14.21
N VAL A 622 10.15 34.04 14.66
CA VAL A 622 11.35 34.59 15.31
C VAL A 622 11.12 34.66 16.82
N HIS A 623 11.99 33.98 17.58
CA HIS A 623 11.96 34.00 19.04
C HIS A 623 13.06 34.90 19.61
N ASN A 624 14.29 34.69 19.14
CA ASN A 624 15.50 35.44 19.50
C ASN A 624 15.68 35.64 21.02
N ASN A 625 15.43 34.59 21.80
CA ASN A 625 15.49 34.64 23.25
C ASN A 625 15.80 33.26 23.85
N TRP A 626 16.07 33.25 25.16
CA TRP A 626 16.37 32.04 25.93
C TRP A 626 15.09 31.33 26.36
N ILE A 627 14.97 30.06 25.99
CA ILE A 627 14.02 29.10 26.54
C ILE A 627 14.63 28.53 27.83
N ASN A 628 13.81 28.40 28.87
CA ASN A 628 14.17 27.90 30.22
C ASN A 628 14.91 28.86 31.17
N LYS A 629 15.07 30.14 30.81
CA LYS A 629 15.74 31.14 31.65
C LYS A 629 15.02 31.34 33.00
N HIS A 630 15.56 30.76 34.07
CA HIS A 630 15.10 30.87 35.48
C HIS A 630 13.78 30.16 35.85
N SER A 631 13.34 29.13 35.11
CA SER A 631 12.11 28.40 35.47
C SER A 631 12.33 27.37 36.60
N LYS A 632 11.39 27.29 37.55
CA LYS A 632 11.30 26.20 38.55
C LYS A 632 10.42 25.03 38.07
N LYS A 633 9.81 25.11 36.89
CA LYS A 633 8.93 24.08 36.33
C LYS A 633 9.75 22.99 35.64
N ASP A 634 9.28 21.74 35.72
CA ASP A 634 9.93 20.59 35.08
C ASP A 634 9.94 20.67 33.55
N PHE A 635 9.00 21.37 32.92
CA PHE A 635 8.91 21.52 31.47
C PHE A 635 8.53 22.98 31.14
N VAL A 636 9.27 23.61 30.22
CA VAL A 636 9.04 25.01 29.80
C VAL A 636 8.47 25.03 28.39
N GLU A 637 7.32 25.67 28.24
CA GLU A 637 6.62 25.80 26.97
C GLU A 637 6.62 27.28 26.55
N VAL A 638 6.99 27.54 25.30
CA VAL A 638 7.08 28.90 24.73
C VAL A 638 6.27 28.95 23.45
N ILE A 639 5.41 29.96 23.34
CA ILE A 639 4.61 30.23 22.14
C ILE A 639 5.37 31.27 21.30
N ILE A 640 5.62 30.96 20.03
CA ILE A 640 6.34 31.82 19.10
C ILE A 640 5.38 32.17 17.93
N PRO A 641 4.96 33.44 17.79
CA PRO A 641 4.06 33.84 16.71
C PRO A 641 4.79 33.90 15.36
N LEU A 642 4.03 33.72 14.28
CA LEU A 642 4.51 33.89 12.90
C LEU A 642 4.95 35.34 12.68
N LYS A 643 6.12 35.53 12.07
CA LYS A 643 6.64 36.86 11.73
C LYS A 643 6.51 37.17 10.24
N GLU A 644 6.87 36.22 9.39
CA GLU A 644 6.93 36.44 7.94
C GLU A 644 6.56 35.15 7.20
N THR A 645 5.81 35.28 6.12
CA THR A 645 5.52 34.21 5.16
C THR A 645 6.01 34.66 3.80
N SER A 646 6.80 33.81 3.14
CA SER A 646 7.21 34.01 1.75
C SER A 646 6.65 32.88 0.89
N GLU A 647 6.02 33.26 -0.22
CA GLU A 647 5.58 32.35 -1.27
C GLU A 647 6.59 32.47 -2.41
N THR A 648 7.27 31.36 -2.74
CA THR A 648 8.35 31.41 -3.73
C THR A 648 7.85 30.91 -5.09
N PHE A 649 7.81 31.81 -6.08
CA PHE A 649 7.73 31.44 -7.50
C PHE A 649 9.15 31.45 -8.09
N PRO A 650 9.52 30.52 -8.99
CA PRO A 650 10.90 30.34 -9.37
C PRO A 650 11.40 31.52 -10.23
N LEU A 651 12.32 32.32 -9.68
CA LEU A 651 13.14 33.27 -10.44
C LEU A 651 14.56 33.27 -9.87
N THR A 652 15.51 32.94 -10.75
CA THR A 652 16.94 32.82 -10.46
C THR A 652 17.63 34.16 -10.67
N LYS A 653 18.48 34.59 -9.72
CA LYS A 653 19.55 35.55 -9.98
C LYS A 653 20.86 35.00 -9.41
N GLU A 654 21.90 35.02 -10.24
CA GLU A 654 23.27 34.63 -9.93
C GLU A 654 24.05 35.82 -9.32
N PHE A 655 24.95 35.51 -8.39
CA PHE A 655 26.13 36.32 -8.10
C PHE A 655 27.37 35.42 -8.17
N ASP A 656 28.45 35.95 -8.71
CA ASP A 656 29.74 35.27 -8.86
C ASP A 656 30.87 36.14 -8.25
N MET A 657 31.96 35.44 -7.88
CA MET A 657 33.36 35.86 -7.75
C MET A 657 33.94 36.40 -6.41
N ASN A 658 34.81 35.58 -5.77
CA ASN A 658 36.28 35.81 -5.56
C ASN A 658 36.85 35.02 -4.36
N SER A 659 36.86 33.69 -4.41
CA SER A 659 37.61 32.83 -3.47
C SER A 659 38.95 32.41 -4.08
N GLN A 660 40.06 32.40 -3.32
CA GLN A 660 41.31 31.75 -3.76
C GLN A 660 41.33 30.25 -3.43
N GLY A 661 40.18 29.68 -3.03
CA GLY A 661 40.03 28.25 -2.80
C GLY A 661 40.69 27.76 -1.51
N ARG A 662 40.91 28.64 -0.52
CA ARG A 662 41.41 28.26 0.81
C ARG A 662 40.25 28.12 1.79
N TRP A 663 39.93 26.87 2.13
CA TRP A 663 38.79 26.54 2.99
C TRP A 663 39.26 25.94 4.30
N GLN A 664 38.56 26.26 5.38
CA GLN A 664 38.72 25.63 6.68
C GLN A 664 37.55 24.66 6.87
N MET A 665 37.86 23.39 7.14
CA MET A 665 36.86 22.35 7.34
C MET A 665 36.85 21.87 8.79
N TRP A 666 35.66 21.71 9.35
CA TRP A 666 35.42 21.05 10.64
C TRP A 666 34.64 19.77 10.38
N VAL A 667 35.18 18.63 10.81
CA VAL A 667 34.51 17.33 10.75
C VAL A 667 34.43 16.80 12.17
N ASP A 668 33.21 16.50 12.63
CA ASP A 668 32.96 15.93 13.94
C ASP A 668 32.29 14.57 13.76
N CYS A 669 32.94 13.52 14.23
CA CYS A 669 32.46 12.15 14.14
C CYS A 669 32.45 11.48 15.51
N ILE A 670 31.47 10.60 15.73
CA ILE A 670 31.43 9.71 16.89
C ILE A 670 31.71 8.27 16.46
N TYR A 671 32.11 7.45 17.45
CA TYR A 671 32.54 6.07 17.26
C TYR A 671 33.79 5.92 16.37
N VAL A 672 34.65 6.94 16.36
CA VAL A 672 35.95 6.89 15.68
C VAL A 672 36.83 5.83 16.34
N PRO A 673 37.34 4.83 15.59
CA PRO A 673 38.28 3.83 16.13
C PRO A 673 39.59 4.47 16.61
N GLU A 674 40.29 3.81 17.54
CA GLU A 674 41.63 4.27 17.98
C GLU A 674 42.62 4.33 16.80
N ASP A 675 42.56 3.33 15.91
CA ASP A 675 43.24 3.34 14.61
C ASP A 675 42.35 3.98 13.55
N VAL A 676 42.48 5.29 13.36
CA VAL A 676 41.68 6.03 12.39
C VAL A 676 41.98 5.53 10.97
N PRO A 677 40.97 5.06 10.21
CA PRO A 677 41.16 4.60 8.84
C PRO A 677 41.58 5.76 7.93
N ASP A 678 42.25 5.44 6.82
CA ASP A 678 42.62 6.45 5.82
C ASP A 678 41.37 6.96 5.10
N ILE A 679 40.88 8.13 5.56
CA ILE A 679 39.74 8.84 4.98
C ILE A 679 40.24 10.00 4.13
N GLN A 680 39.75 10.04 2.91
CA GLN A 680 40.06 11.08 1.95
C GLN A 680 38.81 11.92 1.66
N VAL A 681 39.00 13.17 1.24
CA VAL A 681 37.94 14.11 0.90
C VAL A 681 38.17 14.73 -0.47
N VAL A 682 37.09 14.87 -1.23
CA VAL A 682 37.04 15.55 -2.52
C VAL A 682 35.89 16.56 -2.50
N ILE A 683 36.15 17.79 -2.94
CA ILE A 683 35.16 18.87 -3.00
C ILE A 683 34.76 19.09 -4.46
N PHE A 684 33.47 19.21 -4.72
CA PHE A 684 32.92 19.43 -6.06
C PHE A 684 32.28 20.80 -6.13
N GLY A 685 32.44 21.47 -7.27
CA GLY A 685 31.82 22.75 -7.58
C GLY A 685 31.40 22.84 -9.05
N LYS A 686 30.80 23.97 -9.43
CA LYS A 686 30.26 24.18 -10.79
C LYS A 686 31.28 24.02 -11.92
N LYS A 687 32.57 24.30 -11.67
CA LYS A 687 33.64 24.26 -12.69
C LYS A 687 34.49 22.98 -12.64
N GLY A 688 34.24 22.06 -11.69
CA GLY A 688 35.01 20.83 -11.55
C GLY A 688 35.11 20.33 -10.11
N LYS A 689 36.17 19.58 -9.81
CA LYS A 689 36.44 19.02 -8.47
C LYS A 689 37.87 19.27 -8.01
N SER A 690 38.08 19.31 -6.71
CA SER A 690 39.40 19.48 -6.10
C SER A 690 40.24 18.20 -6.22
N SER A 691 41.55 18.33 -5.97
CA SER A 691 42.40 17.16 -5.72
C SER A 691 41.98 16.46 -4.43
N THR A 692 42.07 15.14 -4.42
CA THR A 692 41.84 14.30 -3.25
C THR A 692 42.82 14.65 -2.13
N GLN A 693 42.30 14.93 -0.94
CA GLN A 693 43.08 15.33 0.23
C GLN A 693 42.77 14.42 1.42
N LYS A 694 43.76 14.15 2.27
CA LYS A 694 43.56 13.35 3.48
C LYS A 694 42.85 14.16 4.56
N VAL A 695 41.86 13.56 5.21
CA VAL A 695 41.18 14.15 6.37
C VAL A 695 42.13 14.12 7.57
N GLN A 696 42.43 15.29 8.13
CA GLN A 696 43.47 15.42 9.16
C GLN A 696 42.96 15.05 10.55
N ASN A 697 41.71 15.36 10.86
CA ASN A 697 41.09 15.02 12.13
C ASN A 697 39.56 14.90 11.97
N LEU A 698 38.93 14.21 12.92
CA LEU A 698 37.48 13.95 12.97
C LEU A 698 36.85 14.43 14.30
N ASN A 699 37.56 15.26 15.06
CA ASN A 699 37.19 15.69 16.41
C ASN A 699 36.79 17.17 16.47
N ASN A 700 36.20 17.68 15.38
CA ASN A 700 35.74 19.05 15.24
C ASN A 700 36.85 20.09 15.37
N ASN A 701 38.12 19.72 15.15
CA ASN A 701 39.20 20.68 15.05
C ASN A 701 39.34 21.15 13.59
N PRO A 702 39.44 22.45 13.34
CA PRO A 702 39.57 22.93 11.98
C PRO A 702 40.87 22.47 11.34
N PHE A 703 40.81 22.11 10.08
CA PHE A 703 41.99 21.95 9.24
C PHE A 703 41.82 22.60 7.86
N LEU A 704 42.95 22.90 7.22
CA LEU A 704 42.97 23.63 5.96
C LEU A 704 42.80 22.67 4.78
N LEU A 705 41.93 23.05 3.85
CA LEU A 705 41.74 22.42 2.54
C LEU A 705 42.12 23.40 1.43
N SER A 706 42.86 22.88 0.44
CA SER A 706 43.16 23.59 -0.79
C SER A 706 42.22 23.09 -1.89
N VAL A 707 41.18 23.87 -2.18
CA VAL A 707 40.09 23.46 -3.09
C VAL A 707 40.35 23.91 -4.53
N GLY A 708 41.05 25.05 -4.72
CA GLY A 708 41.28 25.66 -6.04
C GLY A 708 40.04 26.40 -6.59
N ASP A 709 40.11 26.89 -7.84
CA ASP A 709 38.96 27.53 -8.52
C ASP A 709 38.06 26.47 -9.16
N ILE A 710 37.15 25.92 -8.35
CA ILE A 710 36.13 24.97 -8.81
C ILE A 710 34.74 25.61 -8.94
N GLY A 711 34.65 26.94 -8.85
CA GLY A 711 33.38 27.68 -8.75
C GLY A 711 32.60 27.37 -7.46
N ASP A 712 31.30 27.69 -7.43
CA ASP A 712 30.44 27.43 -6.27
C ASP A 712 30.49 25.96 -5.86
N ILE A 713 30.87 25.68 -4.61
CA ILE A 713 30.85 24.32 -4.05
C ILE A 713 29.43 23.77 -4.06
N THR A 714 29.23 22.58 -4.62
CA THR A 714 27.93 21.92 -4.77
C THR A 714 27.79 20.70 -3.86
N LYS A 715 28.87 19.92 -3.67
CA LYS A 715 28.90 18.75 -2.79
C LYS A 715 30.30 18.42 -2.27
N VAL A 716 30.35 17.61 -1.22
CA VAL A 716 31.57 17.03 -0.64
C VAL A 716 31.45 15.51 -0.64
N SER A 717 32.53 14.82 -0.96
CA SER A 717 32.60 13.36 -0.92
C SER A 717 33.72 12.89 -0.01
N PHE A 718 33.40 12.04 0.97
CA PHE A 718 34.36 11.32 1.78
C PHE A 718 34.58 9.92 1.19
N LEU A 719 35.83 9.50 1.10
CA LEU A 719 36.23 8.20 0.56
C LEU A 719 36.99 7.42 1.63
N LEU A 720 36.65 6.14 1.79
CA LEU A 720 37.31 5.22 2.70
C LEU A 720 38.21 4.26 1.91
N SER A 721 39.51 4.24 2.26
CA SER A 721 40.49 3.40 1.58
C SER A 721 40.49 1.92 2.06
N CYS A 722 39.81 1.58 3.18
CA CYS A 722 39.80 0.24 3.79
C CYS A 722 38.39 -0.39 3.76
N PRO A 723 38.23 -1.69 3.40
CA PRO A 723 36.92 -2.29 3.14
C PRO A 723 36.10 -2.71 4.38
N CYS A 724 36.65 -2.67 5.59
CA CYS A 724 35.93 -3.04 6.80
C CYS A 724 36.28 -2.13 7.98
N LEU A 725 35.25 -1.55 8.60
CA LEU A 725 35.35 -0.89 9.89
C LEU A 725 34.70 -1.83 10.90
N GLY A 726 35.45 -2.30 11.91
CA GLY A 726 34.85 -3.11 12.98
C GLY A 726 33.73 -2.39 13.74
N ARG A 727 33.62 -1.07 13.57
CA ARG A 727 32.54 -0.20 14.06
C ARG A 727 32.33 0.98 13.10
N GLY A 728 31.10 1.32 12.78
CA GLY A 728 30.76 2.36 11.81
C GLY A 728 31.05 3.75 12.37
N ILE A 729 31.55 4.64 11.50
CA ILE A 729 31.85 6.04 11.88
C ILE A 729 30.62 6.86 11.58
N LYS A 730 30.08 7.58 12.56
CA LYS A 730 28.88 8.43 12.37
C LYS A 730 29.26 9.90 12.36
N LEU A 731 28.84 10.62 11.33
CA LEU A 731 29.06 12.05 11.20
C LEU A 731 28.06 12.80 12.10
N GLN A 732 28.56 13.62 13.02
CA GLN A 732 27.72 14.51 13.82
C GLN A 732 27.63 15.91 13.19
N LYS A 733 28.77 16.45 12.76
CA LYS A 733 28.85 17.82 12.24
C LYS A 733 29.83 17.91 11.08
N LEU A 734 29.45 18.67 10.06
CA LEU A 734 30.33 19.07 8.97
C LEU A 734 30.10 20.53 8.64
N ARG A 735 31.20 21.29 8.54
CA ARG A 735 31.18 22.71 8.17
C ARG A 735 32.38 23.03 7.30
N LEU A 736 32.17 23.86 6.29
CA LEU A 736 33.24 24.47 5.51
C LEU A 736 33.13 26.00 5.60
N LYS A 737 34.26 26.68 5.80
CA LYS A 737 34.33 28.13 5.79
C LYS A 737 35.42 28.60 4.86
N ASP A 738 35.06 29.49 3.95
CA ASP A 738 36.01 30.15 3.07
C ASP A 738 36.84 31.16 3.89
N LEU A 739 38.17 31.07 3.83
CA LEU A 739 39.03 32.02 4.53
C LEU A 739 39.13 33.38 3.82
N ASP A 740 38.87 33.42 2.52
CA ASP A 740 38.97 34.62 1.69
C ASP A 740 37.64 35.39 1.71
N THR A 741 36.53 34.74 1.38
CA THR A 741 35.19 35.38 1.30
C THR A 741 34.44 35.41 2.63
N LYS A 742 34.89 34.62 3.62
CA LYS A 742 34.16 34.34 4.87
C LYS A 742 32.82 33.62 4.69
N GLU A 743 32.52 33.11 3.50
CA GLU A 743 31.35 32.26 3.23
C GLU A 743 31.38 31.02 4.14
N ASP A 744 30.21 30.64 4.63
CA ASP A 744 30.02 29.48 5.50
C ASP A 744 29.04 28.50 4.85
N LEU A 745 29.45 27.25 4.73
CA LEU A 745 28.69 26.16 4.13
C LEU A 745 28.40 25.09 5.18
N GLY A 746 27.10 24.85 5.36
CA GLY A 746 26.57 23.74 6.14
C GLY A 746 26.27 22.53 5.27
N PHE A 747 26.11 21.38 5.93
CA PHE A 747 25.76 20.11 5.30
C PHE A 747 24.73 19.42 6.20
N CYS A 748 23.75 18.72 5.60
CA CYS A 748 22.82 17.90 6.37
C CYS A 748 23.57 16.68 6.92
N THR A 749 23.50 16.44 8.23
CA THR A 749 24.19 15.32 8.91
C THR A 749 23.24 14.40 9.69
N GLU A 750 21.92 14.62 9.58
CA GLU A 750 20.93 13.87 10.34
C GLU A 750 20.97 12.37 10.05
N ALA A 751 21.28 11.60 11.08
CA ALA A 751 21.36 10.14 11.07
C ALA A 751 22.30 9.52 10.00
N GLN A 752 23.22 10.30 9.41
CA GLN A 752 24.16 9.78 8.43
C GLN A 752 25.35 9.09 9.08
N THR A 753 25.47 7.80 8.82
CA THR A 753 26.70 7.07 9.02
C THR A 753 27.69 7.54 7.96
N LEU A 754 28.84 8.09 8.38
CA LEU A 754 29.89 8.49 7.44
C LEU A 754 30.42 7.26 6.69
N PHE A 755 30.58 6.13 7.39
CA PHE A 755 30.87 4.82 6.80
C PHE A 755 30.28 3.70 7.68
N GLY A 756 29.51 2.79 7.07
CA GLY A 756 28.84 1.68 7.75
C GLY A 756 29.78 0.64 8.39
N GLU A 757 29.25 -0.12 9.36
CA GLU A 757 29.94 -1.24 10.04
C GLU A 757 30.29 -2.38 9.07
N ASP A 758 29.42 -2.65 8.11
CA ASP A 758 29.61 -3.70 7.10
C ASP A 758 30.58 -3.28 5.97
N GLY A 759 31.07 -2.03 6.02
CA GLY A 759 31.90 -1.41 4.99
C GLY A 759 31.22 -1.26 3.63
N SER A 760 29.90 -1.50 3.54
CA SER A 760 29.13 -1.52 2.28
C SER A 760 29.27 -0.23 1.49
N GLU A 761 29.36 0.89 2.20
CA GLU A 761 29.54 2.23 1.65
C GLU A 761 30.98 2.68 1.82
N THR A 762 31.72 2.75 0.71
CA THR A 762 33.11 3.24 0.66
C THR A 762 33.20 4.73 0.33
N VAL A 763 32.07 5.35 -0.05
CA VAL A 763 31.99 6.76 -0.39
C VAL A 763 30.68 7.34 0.16
N THR A 764 30.78 8.48 0.82
CA THR A 764 29.63 9.21 1.37
C THR A 764 29.63 10.62 0.81
N GLU A 765 28.50 11.05 0.24
CA GLU A 765 28.35 12.34 -0.44
C GLU A 765 27.35 13.24 0.29
N LEU A 766 27.68 14.53 0.39
CA LEU A 766 26.90 15.51 1.14
C LEU A 766 26.73 16.76 0.28
N ALA A 767 25.49 17.16 0.03
CA ALA A 767 25.20 18.40 -0.70
C ALA A 767 25.47 19.63 0.16
N ALA A 768 26.08 20.65 -0.44
CA ALA A 768 26.29 21.93 0.23
C ALA A 768 24.94 22.65 0.43
N VAL A 769 24.70 23.14 1.64
CA VAL A 769 23.49 23.87 2.02
C VAL A 769 23.78 25.36 2.06
N ARG A 770 22.98 26.14 1.31
CA ARG A 770 23.02 27.61 1.34
C ARG A 770 21.63 28.19 1.65
N PRO A 771 21.55 29.38 2.27
CA PRO A 771 20.27 30.01 2.60
C PRO A 771 19.42 30.41 1.38
N ASP A 772 20.07 30.72 0.25
CA ASP A 772 19.49 31.28 -0.97
C ASP A 772 19.32 30.26 -2.10
N LYS A 773 19.81 29.03 -1.91
CA LYS A 773 19.83 28.00 -2.95
C LYS A 773 19.48 26.63 -2.40
N THR A 774 18.59 25.92 -3.09
CA THR A 774 18.22 24.56 -2.71
C THR A 774 19.43 23.62 -2.82
N PRO A 775 19.71 22.79 -1.79
CA PRO A 775 20.75 21.77 -1.88
C PRO A 775 20.46 20.79 -3.02
N LEU A 776 21.51 20.24 -3.62
CA LEU A 776 21.33 19.13 -4.56
C LEU A 776 20.71 17.94 -3.82
N ARG A 777 19.67 17.35 -4.40
CA ARG A 777 19.02 16.17 -3.85
C ARG A 777 19.93 14.95 -3.95
N GLU A 778 19.79 14.02 -3.02
CA GLU A 778 20.30 12.67 -3.16
C GLU A 778 19.46 11.92 -4.21
N VAL A 779 20.14 11.20 -5.09
CA VAL A 779 19.53 10.44 -6.18
C VAL A 779 20.00 9.00 -6.10
N LEU A 780 19.03 8.09 -6.22
CA LEU A 780 19.29 6.66 -6.33
C LEU A 780 19.40 6.30 -7.82
N TYR A 781 20.59 5.95 -8.28
CA TYR A 781 20.84 5.47 -9.64
C TYR A 781 20.78 3.94 -9.66
N LEU A 782 19.93 3.37 -10.53
CA LEU A 782 19.87 1.93 -10.77
C LEU A 782 20.80 1.58 -11.94
N ILE A 783 21.85 0.82 -11.63
CA ILE A 783 22.89 0.40 -12.56
C ILE A 783 22.62 -1.05 -12.95
N SER A 784 22.30 -1.29 -14.22
CA SER A 784 22.18 -2.63 -14.79
C SER A 784 23.43 -2.96 -15.58
N VAL A 785 24.19 -3.94 -15.11
CA VAL A 785 25.40 -4.42 -15.76
C VAL A 785 25.08 -5.70 -16.50
N HIS A 786 25.28 -5.70 -17.82
CA HIS A 786 25.01 -6.85 -18.68
C HIS A 786 26.33 -7.57 -18.97
N THR A 787 26.47 -8.78 -18.41
CA THR A 787 27.57 -9.67 -18.77
C THR A 787 27.23 -10.38 -20.08
N GLY A 788 28.16 -10.41 -21.03
CA GLY A 788 27.88 -10.99 -22.34
C GLY A 788 27.65 -12.50 -22.31
N THR A 789 27.21 -13.05 -23.44
CA THR A 789 26.82 -14.46 -23.58
C THR A 789 27.92 -15.35 -24.18
N LEU A 790 29.13 -14.82 -24.41
CA LEU A 790 30.27 -15.59 -24.87
C LEU A 790 30.71 -16.65 -23.83
N PRO A 791 31.36 -17.75 -24.24
CA PRO A 791 31.92 -18.71 -23.29
C PRO A 791 32.91 -18.04 -22.33
N ALA A 792 32.84 -18.40 -21.05
CA ALA A 792 33.69 -17.85 -19.97
C ALA A 792 33.59 -16.32 -19.77
N SER A 793 32.47 -15.70 -20.14
CA SER A 793 32.27 -14.24 -20.03
C SER A 793 32.07 -13.72 -18.61
N GLY A 794 31.83 -14.60 -17.64
CA GLY A 794 31.61 -14.23 -16.23
C GLY A 794 32.89 -13.93 -15.48
N THR A 795 32.79 -13.20 -14.35
CA THR A 795 33.94 -12.86 -13.50
C THR A 795 33.63 -12.99 -12.02
N ASP A 796 34.64 -13.44 -11.27
CA ASP A 796 34.69 -13.46 -9.81
C ASP A 796 35.51 -12.27 -9.23
N ALA A 797 36.09 -11.43 -10.09
CA ALA A 797 36.87 -10.27 -9.68
C ALA A 797 36.01 -9.17 -9.06
N GLU A 798 36.61 -8.34 -8.22
CA GLU A 798 35.93 -7.17 -7.66
C GLU A 798 35.78 -6.10 -8.74
N VAL A 799 34.54 -5.75 -9.07
CA VAL A 799 34.23 -4.72 -10.07
C VAL A 799 33.95 -3.38 -9.40
N PHE A 800 34.49 -2.31 -9.97
CA PHE A 800 34.27 -0.93 -9.54
C PHE A 800 33.76 -0.08 -10.71
N ILE A 801 32.94 0.90 -10.38
CA ILE A 801 32.33 1.83 -11.33
C ILE A 801 32.47 3.28 -10.84
N THR A 802 32.68 4.22 -11.76
CA THR A 802 32.56 5.67 -11.51
C THR A 802 31.67 6.26 -12.58
N VAL A 803 30.59 6.92 -12.16
CA VAL A 803 29.61 7.55 -13.06
C VAL A 803 29.90 9.04 -13.12
N PHE A 804 30.00 9.61 -14.32
CA PHE A 804 30.27 11.02 -14.55
C PHE A 804 29.05 11.72 -15.14
N GLY A 805 28.72 12.90 -14.62
CA GLY A 805 27.68 13.77 -15.15
C GLY A 805 28.05 15.26 -15.07
N GLU A 806 27.17 16.12 -15.57
CA GLU A 806 27.38 17.57 -15.62
C GLU A 806 27.64 18.23 -14.25
N LYS A 807 27.09 17.66 -13.17
CA LYS A 807 27.20 18.20 -11.81
C LYS A 807 28.31 17.52 -10.98
N GLY A 808 29.12 16.66 -11.59
CA GLY A 808 30.24 15.96 -10.95
C GLY A 808 30.24 14.46 -11.21
N ASP A 809 30.99 13.70 -10.41
CA ASP A 809 31.04 12.23 -10.50
C ASP A 809 30.70 11.55 -9.18
N SER A 810 30.38 10.26 -9.24
CA SER A 810 30.00 9.43 -8.09
C SER A 810 31.18 8.98 -7.21
N CYS A 811 32.41 9.40 -7.55
CA CYS A 811 33.65 8.73 -7.14
C CYS A 811 33.65 7.22 -7.47
N ARG A 812 34.76 6.55 -7.13
CA ARG A 812 34.95 5.11 -7.33
C ARG A 812 34.05 4.31 -6.38
N ARG A 813 33.09 3.56 -6.93
CA ARG A 813 32.13 2.73 -6.20
C ARG A 813 32.39 1.25 -6.46
N ARG A 814 32.41 0.42 -5.43
CA ARG A 814 32.51 -1.04 -5.56
C ARG A 814 31.12 -1.65 -5.76
N LEU A 815 30.97 -2.53 -6.75
CA LEU A 815 29.75 -3.32 -6.95
C LEU A 815 29.83 -4.59 -6.09
N ARG A 816 29.14 -4.65 -4.95
CA ARG A 816 29.19 -5.79 -3.99
C ARG A 816 28.15 -6.87 -4.30
N HIS A 817 28.44 -8.11 -3.87
CA HIS A 817 27.53 -9.28 -3.81
C HIS A 817 27.03 -9.86 -5.14
N SER A 818 27.82 -9.78 -6.20
CA SER A 818 27.48 -10.46 -7.46
C SER A 818 28.70 -11.16 -8.04
N PHE A 819 28.65 -12.49 -8.08
CA PHE A 819 29.34 -13.21 -9.16
C PHE A 819 28.65 -12.76 -10.45
N PHE A 820 29.43 -12.26 -11.40
CA PHE A 820 28.89 -11.85 -12.70
C PHE A 820 28.87 -13.10 -13.57
N GLU A 821 27.71 -13.73 -13.72
CA GLU A 821 27.58 -14.93 -14.53
C GLU A 821 27.34 -14.62 -16.00
N ARG A 822 27.67 -15.60 -16.85
CA ARG A 822 27.45 -15.52 -18.30
C ARG A 822 25.99 -15.21 -18.62
N GLY A 823 25.76 -14.16 -19.42
CA GLY A 823 24.42 -13.74 -19.86
C GLY A 823 23.56 -13.12 -18.75
N GLN A 824 24.10 -12.92 -17.55
CA GLN A 824 23.37 -12.33 -16.43
C GLN A 824 23.26 -10.81 -16.57
N VAL A 825 22.13 -10.28 -16.12
CA VAL A 825 21.95 -8.85 -15.87
C VAL A 825 21.96 -8.61 -14.36
N SER A 826 23.06 -8.05 -13.86
CA SER A 826 23.24 -7.74 -12.45
C SER A 826 22.83 -6.30 -12.18
N ARG A 827 21.98 -6.07 -11.17
CA ARG A 827 21.43 -4.75 -10.85
C ARG A 827 21.95 -4.25 -9.51
N PHE A 828 22.44 -3.02 -9.49
CA PHE A 828 23.01 -2.37 -8.33
C PHE A 828 22.39 -1.00 -8.11
N GLU A 829 22.25 -0.65 -6.84
CA GLU A 829 21.83 0.67 -6.42
C GLU A 829 23.04 1.51 -6.05
N LEU A 830 23.16 2.69 -6.66
CA LEU A 830 24.18 3.69 -6.35
C LEU A 830 23.50 4.94 -5.83
N LYS A 831 23.71 5.26 -4.55
CA LYS A 831 23.31 6.55 -3.97
C LYS A 831 24.40 7.58 -4.19
N ALA A 832 24.06 8.69 -4.84
CA ALA A 832 24.93 9.84 -5.03
C ALA A 832 24.12 11.13 -5.04
N ILE A 833 24.77 12.25 -4.75
CA ILE A 833 24.15 13.56 -4.95
C ILE A 833 23.97 13.79 -6.46
N ASP A 834 22.82 14.32 -6.87
CA ASP A 834 22.39 14.51 -8.27
C ASP A 834 23.55 14.93 -9.20
N LEU A 835 23.96 13.99 -10.07
CA LEU A 835 25.05 14.14 -11.04
C LEU A 835 24.63 14.91 -12.29
N GLY A 836 23.34 15.25 -12.47
CA GLY A 836 22.84 15.88 -13.69
C GLY A 836 22.77 14.92 -14.88
N LEU A 837 22.95 15.44 -16.11
CA LEU A 837 23.01 14.58 -17.29
C LEU A 837 24.28 13.73 -17.27
N LEU A 838 24.13 12.41 -17.40
CA LEU A 838 25.26 11.49 -17.37
C LEU A 838 25.97 11.50 -18.73
N SER A 839 27.30 11.47 -18.71
CA SER A 839 28.12 11.59 -19.91
C SER A 839 29.09 10.42 -20.10
N GLN A 840 29.59 9.83 -19.02
CA GLN A 840 30.59 8.77 -19.08
C GLN A 840 30.46 7.81 -17.91
N VAL A 841 30.90 6.57 -18.10
CA VAL A 841 31.02 5.56 -17.05
C VAL A 841 32.40 4.92 -17.14
N LEU A 842 33.16 5.02 -16.07
CA LEU A 842 34.41 4.27 -15.93
C LEU A 842 34.14 2.97 -15.19
N VAL A 843 34.51 1.85 -15.80
CA VAL A 843 34.43 0.52 -15.22
C VAL A 843 35.83 -0.08 -15.10
N GLU A 844 36.12 -0.75 -13.98
CA GLU A 844 37.40 -1.39 -13.71
C GLU A 844 37.21 -2.64 -12.83
N HIS A 845 38.11 -3.63 -12.92
CA HIS A 845 38.09 -4.81 -12.05
C HIS A 845 39.46 -5.07 -11.39
N SER A 846 39.47 -5.80 -10.28
CA SER A 846 40.70 -6.05 -9.49
C SER A 846 41.67 -7.04 -10.13
N ASN A 847 41.24 -7.80 -11.13
CA ASN A 847 41.99 -8.91 -11.73
C ASN A 847 42.46 -9.98 -10.71
N VAL A 848 41.66 -10.24 -9.68
CA VAL A 848 41.92 -11.24 -8.64
C VAL A 848 40.82 -12.30 -8.69
N GLY A 849 41.19 -13.58 -8.84
CA GLY A 849 40.23 -14.70 -8.89
C GLY A 849 40.58 -15.75 -9.94
N TYR A 850 39.86 -16.88 -9.96
CA TYR A 850 39.99 -17.91 -11.01
C TYR A 850 38.94 -17.62 -12.09
N GLY A 851 39.39 -17.01 -13.20
CA GLY A 851 38.47 -16.46 -14.22
C GLY A 851 38.18 -14.98 -14.01
N ALA A 852 39.19 -14.19 -13.65
CA ALA A 852 39.06 -12.76 -13.40
C ALA A 852 38.71 -11.92 -14.65
N GLY A 853 38.93 -12.49 -15.85
CA GLY A 853 38.52 -11.91 -17.13
C GLY A 853 37.02 -11.75 -17.26
N TRP A 854 36.58 -10.63 -17.82
CA TRP A 854 35.16 -10.31 -17.86
C TRP A 854 34.74 -9.75 -19.22
N TYR A 855 33.77 -10.38 -19.87
CA TYR A 855 33.19 -9.81 -21.08
C TYR A 855 31.97 -8.96 -20.71
N LEU A 856 32.17 -7.63 -20.70
CA LEU A 856 31.11 -6.67 -20.44
C LEU A 856 30.43 -6.29 -21.76
N ASP A 857 29.12 -6.52 -21.84
CA ASP A 857 28.30 -6.16 -22.99
C ASP A 857 27.91 -4.67 -22.95
N GLN A 858 27.17 -4.27 -21.91
CA GLN A 858 26.72 -2.89 -21.73
C GLN A 858 26.41 -2.58 -20.27
N ILE A 859 26.41 -1.29 -19.94
CA ILE A 859 25.93 -0.76 -18.66
C ILE A 859 24.77 0.19 -18.94
N ILE A 860 23.62 -0.06 -18.32
CA ILE A 860 22.45 0.81 -18.39
C ILE A 860 22.27 1.50 -17.04
N ILE A 861 22.22 2.82 -17.04
CA ILE A 861 22.00 3.62 -15.83
C ILE A 861 20.72 4.46 -16.00
N HIS A 862 19.89 4.47 -14.97
CA HIS A 862 18.77 5.39 -14.89
C HIS A 862 18.52 5.85 -13.45
N GLU A 863 17.93 7.02 -13.32
CA GLU A 863 17.50 7.58 -12.04
C GLU A 863 16.21 6.87 -11.56
N SER A 864 16.23 6.36 -10.33
CA SER A 864 15.08 5.70 -9.70
C SER A 864 13.91 6.68 -9.55
N GLY A 865 12.73 6.30 -10.03
CA GLY A 865 11.52 7.13 -9.98
C GLY A 865 11.30 8.06 -11.20
N LYS A 866 12.26 8.17 -12.13
CA LYS A 866 12.04 8.82 -13.44
C LYS A 866 11.86 7.77 -14.53
N THR A 867 10.89 8.01 -15.41
CA THR A 867 10.57 7.07 -16.51
C THR A 867 11.00 7.53 -17.88
N ASP A 868 11.61 8.72 -17.98
CA ASP A 868 12.19 9.29 -19.18
C ASP A 868 13.71 9.37 -19.04
N GLY A 869 14.41 8.79 -20.02
CA GLY A 869 15.87 8.79 -20.13
C GLY A 869 16.55 7.59 -19.44
N GLN A 870 17.05 6.65 -20.25
CA GLN A 870 18.05 5.66 -19.82
C GLN A 870 19.36 6.00 -20.51
N TYR A 871 20.46 5.95 -19.77
CA TYR A 871 21.80 6.09 -20.32
C TYR A 871 22.34 4.70 -20.60
N VAL A 872 22.65 4.43 -21.86
CA VAL A 872 23.20 3.15 -22.32
C VAL A 872 24.65 3.36 -22.70
N PHE A 873 25.54 2.69 -21.98
CA PHE A 873 26.97 2.72 -22.20
C PHE A 873 27.42 1.36 -22.74
N LEU A 874 27.69 1.29 -24.05
CA LEU A 874 28.10 0.07 -24.73
C LEU A 874 29.59 -0.21 -24.47
N CYS A 875 29.93 -1.47 -24.21
CA CYS A 875 31.31 -1.93 -24.05
C CYS A 875 31.67 -3.00 -25.08
N GLN A 876 30.89 -4.10 -25.11
CA GLN A 876 31.03 -5.25 -26.02
C GLN A 876 32.49 -5.72 -26.17
N GLN A 877 33.20 -5.84 -25.04
CA GLN A 877 34.62 -6.14 -25.05
C GLN A 877 35.05 -6.87 -23.78
N TRP A 878 36.12 -7.67 -23.90
CA TRP A 878 36.81 -8.26 -22.75
C TRP A 878 37.55 -7.18 -21.95
N LEU A 879 37.32 -7.19 -20.64
CA LEU A 879 38.14 -6.55 -19.63
C LEU A 879 38.98 -7.67 -19.00
N ASP A 880 40.19 -7.83 -19.50
CA ASP A 880 41.09 -8.94 -19.15
C ASP A 880 42.54 -8.51 -19.39
N SER A 881 43.50 -9.09 -18.67
CA SER A 881 44.93 -8.77 -18.81
C SER A 881 45.63 -9.49 -19.97
N GLU A 882 45.07 -10.58 -20.48
CA GLU A 882 45.64 -11.47 -21.48
C GLU A 882 44.79 -11.59 -22.76
N ILE A 883 43.47 -11.32 -22.67
CA ILE A 883 42.48 -11.46 -23.75
C ILE A 883 41.89 -10.09 -24.14
N GLY A 884 41.39 -9.96 -25.38
CA GLY A 884 40.77 -8.74 -25.87
C GLY A 884 41.80 -7.67 -26.21
N ASP A 885 41.64 -6.47 -25.64
CA ASP A 885 42.61 -5.36 -25.78
C ASP A 885 43.55 -5.21 -24.58
N THR A 886 43.61 -6.21 -23.71
CA THR A 886 44.49 -6.28 -22.52
C THR A 886 44.24 -5.16 -21.49
N GLN A 887 43.07 -4.52 -21.53
CA GLN A 887 42.70 -3.46 -20.59
C GLN A 887 41.70 -3.95 -19.55
N MET A 888 42.03 -3.75 -18.27
CA MET A 888 41.18 -4.09 -17.12
C MET A 888 40.31 -2.91 -16.64
N LYS A 889 40.44 -1.76 -17.32
CA LYS A 889 39.78 -0.49 -16.99
C LYS A 889 39.36 0.19 -18.28
N ARG A 890 38.09 0.57 -18.40
CA ARG A 890 37.54 1.19 -19.59
C ARG A 890 36.61 2.35 -19.25
N MET A 891 36.76 3.43 -20.00
CA MET A 891 35.84 4.57 -19.98
C MET A 891 34.84 4.41 -21.13
N LEU A 892 33.57 4.23 -20.76
CA LEU A 892 32.42 4.16 -21.66
C LEU A 892 31.82 5.57 -21.78
N ARG A 893 31.30 5.92 -22.95
CA ARG A 893 30.72 7.23 -23.26
C ARG A 893 29.36 7.09 -23.88
#